data_AF-A0A8U0M3C2-F1
#
_entry.id   AF-A0A8U0M3C2-F1
#
_cell.length_a   1.000
_cell.length_b   1.000
_cell.length_c   1.000
_cell.angle_alpha   90.00
_cell.angle_beta   90.00
_cell.angle_gamma   90.00
#
_symmetry.space_group_name_H-M   'P 1'
#
loop_
_entity.id
_entity.type
_entity.pdbx_description
1 polymer ?
#
loop_
_entity_poly.entity_id
_entity_poly.type
_entity_poly.pdbx_seq_one_letter_code
_entity_poly.pdbx_strand_id
1 'polypeptide(L)'
;MNARLVSLFLLLGLTLATAFGQSTTITLTGRVLDAATNQPVPFANVYLNASTQGTTADAQGNYQLTGLPTGTSELVASALGFVTSRQTLRLTTDRALQLSLKPESKALQTITVTARRTRAYDRMVRVFERELLGNTSFANRCQIKNMDAVVLTSQDGKLTARASEPLLIENLALGYRVYYSLLHFDHHRGATYYAGTSRFELLTPDNTEQAQRWEKNRQKAYQGSLRHLLTSLVAGTYEKEGFLVYEANFAVPANPSVPVMQRSERMPTVPAQADSIIKPASLATERLLRSIKPLEVFYTRQRAGSTTPYKEMPYAYSLVYLPKGKAALVTTDGWVAQPNGLEIRGAMSDDRLSNLLPADWKPATVSPAQTIALPTEDGTLLPLDTISREVAKRWTNQQQNSAPTVFVQTDKGLYLSGDTLWFSSYILDPQTHEPVTQLAGDNPLHLELLSPSGRVLSHQWVRVQEGRGAGWLRVPDSLATGTYRLQAYSESDRRNARPAFERNMTIVATNPDDSTLASSRSATNERTIPDSLDVQFLPEGGHWVAGLPSRLGIKTINKQGQGVATTGRLVSQAGTELGRFSTNRLGFGSVDVTPQAGTTYRAVVTTGADLAQSVTLPTVEPNGLVLATDMVTDSTQLRLKIQASAPLAQQPVYLTIQSRGQLVQQTKLQLQSGKASLTIPTAKLPVGLAQVTLYNAQGQPQQERLVFIPDRQLPVQARLITDKSTYLPRETVQLAVRVADGFDEPLTITGSATVTDESQLPADSASANIRTHLLLTGELKGQVEEANQYVTTGGKASRKSLDDLLLTQGWRRFTWQTPATQPELANELASLQGQRISGYVIDKNEKPIPASVVLLTFSSPRGESFARSARADQFGHFTIDGLSMTDTMYLRPQVTTATFKPISTAQIRLDQPGGYFSTKSSEPSSLPDLTPFLMASQQRQISAADRYRDRSARQLGEVTVRATNMDAARQAQQNAIYGKADVTVLFDEKSRAYGNAYEMLAAQLSGVQVRPNTADAGGGYLVTVRGISMLSAKARLKEMSPLYMIDGTYLTENKEGNALMMLNPTQIERIDLIKNEGASVFGARGANGVIAFYSKKARFAQTGANANQTDLLVHGYPSERTFYVPKYGRLSESGSALPDRRNVLYWRPLLATDKTGITSFRIPLSDTASVLRVTVQGVTSDGRPVAVSQLLKVR
;
A
#
# COMPACT_ATOMS: atom_id res chain seq x y z
N MET A 1 45.46 25.59 35.91
CA MET A 1 44.02 25.26 35.83
C MET A 1 43.77 24.08 34.88
N ASN A 2 44.67 23.05 34.86
CA ASN A 2 44.80 22.10 33.74
C ASN A 2 44.73 20.60 34.14
N ALA A 3 44.37 20.25 35.37
CA ALA A 3 44.27 18.84 35.79
C ALA A 3 42.83 18.30 35.83
N ARG A 4 41.82 19.16 36.06
CA ARG A 4 40.41 18.74 36.17
C ARG A 4 39.67 18.65 34.83
N LEU A 5 40.15 19.31 33.78
CA LEU A 5 39.56 19.25 32.43
C LEU A 5 40.00 18.01 31.63
N VAL A 6 41.16 17.44 31.94
CA VAL A 6 41.64 16.20 31.29
C VAL A 6 40.91 14.96 31.84
N SER A 7 40.57 14.93 33.13
CA SER A 7 39.77 13.83 33.71
C SER A 7 38.30 13.83 33.25
N LEU A 8 37.73 14.99 32.88
CA LEU A 8 36.36 15.05 32.35
C LEU A 8 36.29 14.62 30.87
N PHE A 9 37.37 14.84 30.09
CA PHE A 9 37.49 14.33 28.72
C PHE A 9 37.82 12.83 28.67
N LEU A 10 38.53 12.28 29.67
CA LEU A 10 38.79 10.84 29.76
C LEU A 10 37.58 10.02 30.23
N LEU A 11 36.64 10.61 30.99
CA LEU A 11 35.39 9.92 31.37
C LEU A 11 34.25 10.06 30.36
N LEU A 12 34.24 11.09 29.50
CA LEU A 12 33.28 11.19 28.39
C LEU A 12 33.74 10.46 27.10
N GLY A 13 35.03 10.13 26.99
CA GLY A 13 35.59 9.36 25.86
C GLY A 13 35.40 7.84 25.96
N LEU A 14 34.92 7.33 27.11
CA LEU A 14 34.77 5.89 27.39
C LEU A 14 33.34 5.37 27.26
N THR A 15 32.37 6.19 26.87
CA THR A 15 30.97 5.77 26.62
C THR A 15 30.57 5.78 25.13
N LEU A 16 31.53 5.83 24.20
CA LEU A 16 31.26 5.89 22.75
C LEU A 16 32.03 4.87 21.89
N ALA A 17 32.48 3.77 22.50
CA ALA A 17 32.97 2.61 21.76
C ALA A 17 32.24 1.34 22.23
N THR A 18 31.82 0.53 21.24
CA THR A 18 31.12 -0.76 21.33
C THR A 18 29.63 -0.74 21.62
N ALA A 19 28.85 -0.12 20.74
CA ALA A 19 27.60 -0.74 20.27
C ALA A 19 27.91 -1.59 19.02
N PHE A 20 28.80 -2.57 19.15
CA PHE A 20 28.76 -3.72 18.23
C PHE A 20 27.56 -4.54 18.66
N GLY A 21 26.63 -4.80 17.73
CA GLY A 21 25.39 -5.53 18.02
C GLY A 21 25.68 -6.78 18.85
N GLN A 22 25.16 -6.81 20.08
CA GLN A 22 25.22 -8.00 20.92
C GLN A 22 24.53 -9.13 20.15
N SER A 23 25.31 -10.13 19.76
CA SER A 23 24.77 -11.37 19.23
C SER A 23 24.08 -12.06 20.40
N THR A 24 22.75 -12.16 20.38
CA THR A 24 22.02 -13.01 21.31
C THR A 24 22.44 -14.45 21.06
N THR A 25 23.30 -14.99 21.92
CA THR A 25 23.73 -16.38 21.87
C THR A 25 22.73 -17.25 22.62
N ILE A 26 22.39 -18.40 22.02
CA ILE A 26 21.44 -19.36 22.59
C ILE A 26 22.20 -20.51 23.26
N THR A 27 21.68 -20.98 24.38
CA THR A 27 22.14 -22.19 25.07
C THR A 27 21.11 -23.31 24.92
N LEU A 28 21.57 -24.46 24.40
CA LEU A 28 20.82 -25.71 24.41
C LEU A 28 21.38 -26.65 25.48
N THR A 29 20.48 -27.21 26.30
CA THR A 29 20.81 -28.24 27.28
C THR A 29 19.96 -29.47 27.05
N GLY A 30 20.38 -30.64 27.49
CA GLY A 30 19.54 -31.83 27.35
C GLY A 30 20.22 -33.13 27.70
N ARG A 31 19.56 -34.24 27.35
CA ARG A 31 20.08 -35.60 27.50
C ARG A 31 20.01 -36.36 26.19
N VAL A 32 20.99 -37.23 25.94
CA VAL A 32 20.98 -38.22 24.86
C VAL A 32 20.61 -39.58 25.44
N LEU A 33 19.50 -40.15 24.97
CA LEU A 33 18.98 -41.44 25.44
C LEU A 33 18.91 -42.46 24.30
N ASP A 34 19.00 -43.74 24.65
CA ASP A 34 18.69 -44.85 23.75
C ASP A 34 17.16 -44.91 23.55
N ALA A 35 16.71 -44.84 22.31
CA ALA A 35 15.29 -44.86 21.95
C ALA A 35 14.59 -46.20 22.27
N ALA A 36 15.34 -47.30 22.40
CA ALA A 36 14.80 -48.62 22.74
C ALA A 36 14.71 -48.83 24.26
N THR A 37 15.73 -48.41 25.01
CA THR A 37 15.84 -48.71 26.45
C THR A 37 15.55 -47.52 27.36
N ASN A 38 15.47 -46.30 26.82
CA ASN A 38 15.44 -45.03 27.54
C ASN A 38 16.63 -44.80 28.51
N GLN A 39 17.69 -45.60 28.40
CA GLN A 39 18.91 -45.38 29.19
C GLN A 39 19.77 -44.26 28.59
N PRO A 40 20.57 -43.55 29.39
CA PRO A 40 21.51 -42.57 28.87
C PRO A 40 22.53 -43.19 27.91
N VAL A 41 22.82 -42.48 26.81
CA VAL A 41 23.91 -42.82 25.91
C VAL A 41 25.13 -41.99 26.32
N PRO A 42 26.09 -42.56 27.07
CA PRO A 42 27.24 -41.81 27.55
C PRO A 42 28.15 -41.40 26.38
N PHE A 43 28.78 -40.24 26.50
CA PHE A 43 29.78 -39.75 25.54
C PHE A 43 29.29 -39.58 24.09
N ALA A 44 27.97 -39.47 23.90
CA ALA A 44 27.41 -39.13 22.59
C ALA A 44 27.87 -37.73 22.16
N ASN A 45 28.26 -37.58 20.89
CA ASN A 45 28.60 -36.28 20.32
C ASN A 45 27.32 -35.54 19.94
N VAL A 46 27.20 -34.29 20.37
CA VAL A 46 26.05 -33.43 20.08
C VAL A 46 26.56 -32.13 19.46
N TYR A 47 26.19 -31.85 18.21
CA TYR A 47 26.74 -30.72 17.44
C TYR A 47 25.74 -30.12 16.46
N LEU A 48 25.97 -28.87 16.07
CA LEU A 48 25.24 -28.25 14.97
C LEU A 48 25.86 -28.69 13.63
N ASN A 49 25.04 -29.20 12.72
CA ASN A 49 25.50 -29.65 11.41
C ASN A 49 26.22 -28.52 10.66
N ALA A 50 27.29 -28.89 9.97
CA ALA A 50 28.16 -28.02 9.19
C ALA A 50 28.89 -26.92 9.98
N SER A 51 29.02 -27.02 11.31
CA SER A 51 29.68 -26.00 12.14
C SER A 51 30.88 -26.53 12.94
N THR A 52 31.61 -25.62 13.59
CA THR A 52 32.59 -25.98 14.64
C THR A 52 31.96 -26.14 16.03
N GLN A 53 30.67 -25.83 16.19
CA GLN A 53 29.95 -25.87 17.47
C GLN A 53 29.50 -27.30 17.80
N GLY A 54 30.08 -27.87 18.84
CA GLY A 54 29.75 -29.21 19.30
C GLY A 54 30.24 -29.48 20.72
N THR A 55 29.62 -30.45 21.39
CA THR A 55 29.96 -30.91 22.73
C THR A 55 29.84 -32.43 22.78
N THR A 56 30.37 -33.02 23.84
CA THR A 56 30.23 -34.45 24.13
C THR A 56 29.40 -34.60 25.40
N ALA A 57 28.43 -35.51 25.37
CA ALA A 57 27.60 -35.79 26.52
C ALA A 57 28.41 -36.43 27.66
N ASP A 58 28.02 -36.18 28.91
CA ASP A 58 28.64 -36.80 30.08
C ASP A 58 28.28 -38.29 30.22
N ALA A 59 28.75 -38.94 31.29
CA ALA A 59 28.47 -40.35 31.59
C ALA A 59 26.97 -40.62 31.87
N GLN A 60 26.19 -39.58 32.19
CA GLN A 60 24.74 -39.63 32.41
C GLN A 60 23.97 -39.14 31.16
N GLY A 61 24.66 -38.99 30.02
CA GLY A 61 24.09 -38.55 28.76
C GLY A 61 23.71 -37.07 28.70
N ASN A 62 24.02 -36.24 29.71
CA ASN A 62 23.71 -34.82 29.66
C ASN A 62 24.66 -34.07 28.72
N TYR A 63 24.15 -33.07 28.01
CA TYR A 63 24.93 -32.20 27.15
C TYR A 63 24.55 -30.73 27.33
N GLN A 64 25.51 -29.84 27.06
CA GLN A 64 25.30 -28.39 27.01
C GLN A 64 26.06 -27.79 25.82
N LEU A 65 25.34 -27.03 25.00
CA LEU A 65 25.85 -26.28 23.86
C LEU A 65 25.53 -24.80 24.04
N THR A 66 26.56 -23.97 24.15
CA THR A 66 26.44 -22.51 24.34
C THR A 66 26.90 -21.78 23.07
N GLY A 67 26.50 -20.53 22.88
CA GLY A 67 27.03 -19.71 21.78
C GLY A 67 26.33 -19.91 20.44
N LEU A 68 25.13 -20.49 20.44
CA LEU A 68 24.44 -20.87 19.20
C LEU A 68 23.75 -19.65 18.55
N PRO A 69 23.76 -19.54 17.21
CA PRO A 69 23.11 -18.45 16.51
C PRO A 69 21.58 -18.59 16.52
N THR A 70 20.86 -17.46 16.46
CA THR A 70 19.41 -17.43 16.26
C THR A 70 19.05 -17.80 14.82
N GLY A 71 18.15 -18.76 14.63
CA GLY A 71 17.70 -19.19 13.30
C GLY A 71 17.36 -20.68 13.25
N THR A 72 17.00 -21.17 12.06
CA THR A 72 16.84 -22.60 11.81
C THR A 72 18.20 -23.28 11.65
N SER A 73 18.44 -24.34 12.43
CA SER A 73 19.67 -25.15 12.38
C SER A 73 19.34 -26.63 12.60
N GLU A 74 20.17 -27.52 12.08
CA GLU A 74 20.04 -28.97 12.29
C GLU A 74 20.97 -29.40 13.43
N LEU A 75 20.39 -29.85 14.54
CA LEU A 75 21.13 -30.44 15.64
C LEU A 75 21.30 -31.94 15.41
N VAL A 76 22.50 -32.43 15.63
CA VAL A 76 22.89 -33.82 15.35
C VAL A 76 23.43 -34.45 16.62
N ALA A 77 22.95 -35.67 16.93
CA ALA A 77 23.54 -36.54 17.94
C ALA A 77 24.05 -37.82 17.29
N SER A 78 25.27 -38.22 17.64
CA SER A 78 25.88 -39.48 17.18
C SER A 78 26.64 -40.18 18.30
N ALA A 79 26.56 -41.50 18.32
CA ALA A 79 27.29 -42.37 19.24
C ALA A 79 27.61 -43.69 18.54
N LEU A 80 28.68 -44.36 18.94
CA LEU A 80 29.08 -45.65 18.38
C LEU A 80 28.00 -46.72 18.65
N GLY A 81 27.61 -47.48 17.62
CA GLY A 81 26.56 -48.51 17.72
C GLY A 81 25.13 -47.96 17.64
N PHE A 82 24.96 -46.67 17.34
CA PHE A 82 23.68 -46.02 17.18
C PHE A 82 23.57 -45.31 15.82
N VAL A 83 22.34 -45.29 15.29
CA VAL A 83 22.03 -44.49 14.10
C VAL A 83 22.02 -43.00 14.46
N THR A 84 22.78 -42.19 13.73
CA THR A 84 22.84 -40.72 13.89
C THR A 84 21.43 -40.11 13.85
N SER A 85 21.07 -39.41 14.93
CA SER A 85 19.80 -38.67 15.02
C SER A 85 19.99 -37.22 14.63
N ARG A 86 19.02 -36.68 13.90
CA ARG A 86 19.04 -35.32 13.36
C ARG A 86 17.70 -34.66 13.62
N GLN A 87 17.75 -33.43 14.11
CA GLN A 87 16.56 -32.65 14.40
C GLN A 87 16.74 -31.21 13.91
N THR A 88 15.90 -30.80 12.95
CA THR A 88 15.82 -29.40 12.55
C THR A 88 15.08 -28.62 13.63
N LEU A 89 15.71 -27.58 14.15
CA LEU A 89 15.22 -26.76 15.25
C LEU A 89 15.26 -25.29 14.85
N ARG A 90 14.25 -24.53 15.28
CA ARG A 90 14.25 -23.08 15.17
C ARG A 90 14.66 -22.49 16.52
N LEU A 91 15.87 -21.95 16.57
CA LEU A 91 16.50 -21.42 17.78
C LEU A 91 16.19 -19.93 17.88
N THR A 92 15.29 -19.56 18.80
CA THR A 92 14.95 -18.16 19.12
C THR A 92 15.23 -17.79 20.57
N THR A 93 15.28 -18.79 21.46
CA THR A 93 15.51 -18.67 22.90
C THR A 93 16.19 -19.93 23.43
N ASP A 94 16.76 -19.84 24.62
CA ASP A 94 17.32 -20.98 25.35
C ASP A 94 16.27 -22.06 25.55
N ARG A 95 16.68 -23.33 25.39
CA ARG A 95 15.75 -24.45 25.47
C ARG A 95 16.45 -25.74 25.89
N ALA A 96 15.74 -26.54 26.69
CA ALA A 96 16.10 -27.92 26.95
C ALA A 96 15.55 -28.85 25.86
N LEU A 97 16.37 -29.78 25.35
CA LEU A 97 15.98 -30.73 24.31
C LEU A 97 16.57 -32.12 24.57
N GLN A 98 15.71 -33.11 24.73
CA GLN A 98 16.13 -34.50 24.79
C GLN A 98 16.30 -35.07 23.38
N LEU A 99 17.43 -35.74 23.13
CA LEU A 99 17.72 -36.43 21.88
C LEU A 99 17.65 -37.94 22.12
N SER A 100 17.06 -38.66 21.17
CA SER A 100 16.97 -40.12 21.23
C SER A 100 17.70 -40.75 20.05
N LEU A 101 18.57 -41.71 20.33
CA LEU A 101 19.36 -42.47 19.38
C LEU A 101 18.81 -43.88 19.24
N LYS A 102 18.61 -44.36 18.01
CA LYS A 102 18.16 -45.73 17.77
C LYS A 102 19.37 -46.67 17.72
N PRO A 103 19.39 -47.81 18.43
CA PRO A 103 20.44 -48.81 18.28
C PRO A 103 20.55 -49.26 16.82
N GLU A 104 21.77 -49.38 16.32
CA GLU A 104 22.01 -49.84 14.96
C GLU A 104 21.82 -51.36 14.87
N SER A 105 20.72 -51.80 14.26
CA SER A 105 20.39 -53.22 14.16
C SER A 105 21.06 -53.87 12.94
N LYS A 106 22.26 -54.45 13.10
CA LYS A 106 22.58 -55.84 12.69
C LYS A 106 24.07 -56.17 12.81
N ALA A 107 24.28 -57.43 13.22
CA ALA A 107 25.48 -58.25 13.24
C ALA A 107 26.76 -57.59 12.73
N LEU A 108 27.75 -57.50 13.62
CA LEU A 108 29.16 -57.50 13.27
C LEU A 108 29.39 -58.62 12.24
N GLN A 109 29.33 -58.30 10.95
CA GLN A 109 30.05 -59.10 9.98
C GLN A 109 31.50 -58.89 10.34
N THR A 110 32.07 -59.89 11.01
CA THR A 110 33.51 -60.03 11.18
C THR A 110 34.17 -59.61 9.89
N ILE A 111 35.00 -58.58 9.98
CA ILE A 111 35.85 -58.12 8.89
C ILE A 111 36.84 -59.26 8.64
N THR A 112 36.47 -60.20 7.77
CA THR A 112 37.46 -61.06 7.15
C THR A 112 38.18 -60.19 6.15
N VAL A 113 39.32 -59.62 6.57
CA VAL A 113 40.31 -59.01 5.67
C VAL A 113 40.86 -60.14 4.80
N THR A 114 40.14 -60.50 3.74
CA THR A 114 40.69 -61.29 2.64
C THR A 114 39.86 -61.13 1.38
N ALA A 115 40.02 -59.99 0.71
CA ALA A 115 39.88 -59.93 -0.74
C ALA A 115 40.92 -58.95 -1.28
N ARG A 116 41.87 -59.49 -2.06
CA ARG A 116 42.96 -58.80 -2.75
C ARG A 116 42.48 -57.45 -3.29
N ARG A 117 43.08 -56.33 -2.86
CA ARG A 117 42.83 -54.99 -3.41
C ARG A 117 42.92 -55.06 -4.94
N THR A 118 41.79 -55.06 -5.63
CA THR A 118 41.74 -55.24 -7.09
C THR A 118 41.87 -53.88 -7.77
N ARG A 119 42.37 -53.87 -9.01
CA ARG A 119 42.38 -52.66 -9.85
C ARG A 119 40.97 -52.04 -10.01
N ALA A 120 39.91 -52.84 -9.89
CA ALA A 120 38.53 -52.37 -9.94
C ALA A 120 38.13 -51.60 -8.67
N TYR A 121 38.46 -52.13 -7.49
CA TYR A 121 38.23 -51.44 -6.22
C TYR A 121 39.00 -50.11 -6.16
N ASP A 122 40.27 -50.09 -6.57
CA ASP A 122 41.05 -48.83 -6.61
C ASP A 122 40.46 -47.78 -7.56
N ARG A 123 39.78 -48.20 -8.64
CA ARG A 123 39.01 -47.27 -9.50
C ARG A 123 37.79 -46.73 -8.76
N MET A 124 37.06 -47.58 -8.04
CA MET A 124 35.89 -47.17 -7.24
C MET A 124 36.29 -46.19 -6.14
N VAL A 125 37.40 -46.44 -5.44
CA VAL A 125 37.96 -45.52 -4.44
C VAL A 125 38.30 -44.16 -5.07
N ARG A 126 39.01 -44.14 -6.21
CA ARG A 126 39.31 -42.87 -6.90
C ARG A 126 38.08 -42.10 -7.34
N VAL A 127 37.05 -42.79 -7.84
CA VAL A 127 35.77 -42.14 -8.20
C VAL A 127 35.09 -41.63 -6.94
N PHE A 128 34.98 -42.43 -5.89
CA PHE A 128 34.39 -42.02 -4.61
C PHE A 128 35.09 -40.80 -4.02
N GLU A 129 36.43 -40.81 -3.90
CA GLU A 129 37.21 -39.68 -3.37
C GLU A 129 37.05 -38.43 -4.23
N ARG A 130 37.16 -38.55 -5.56
CA ARG A 130 36.99 -37.42 -6.48
C ARG A 130 35.59 -36.82 -6.38
N GLU A 131 34.56 -37.67 -6.34
CA GLU A 131 33.18 -37.22 -6.30
C GLU A 131 32.77 -36.74 -4.90
N LEU A 132 33.37 -37.21 -3.82
CA LEU A 132 33.06 -36.74 -2.47
C LEU A 132 33.83 -35.47 -2.09
N LEU A 133 35.14 -35.41 -2.41
CA LEU A 133 36.00 -34.27 -2.07
C LEU A 133 35.93 -33.16 -3.13
N GLY A 134 35.68 -33.51 -4.39
CA GLY A 134 35.68 -32.59 -5.54
C GLY A 134 36.98 -32.56 -6.32
N ASN A 135 37.01 -31.74 -7.37
CA ASN A 135 38.12 -31.66 -8.33
C ASN A 135 38.88 -30.32 -8.27
N THR A 136 38.94 -29.71 -7.10
CA THR A 136 39.60 -28.41 -6.90
C THR A 136 41.06 -28.59 -6.50
N SER A 137 41.84 -27.49 -6.54
CA SER A 137 43.21 -27.51 -6.01
C SER A 137 43.29 -27.87 -4.52
N PHE A 138 42.19 -27.75 -3.77
CA PHE A 138 42.14 -28.10 -2.35
C PHE A 138 41.97 -29.60 -2.11
N ALA A 139 41.28 -30.31 -3.02
CA ALA A 139 41.09 -31.75 -2.92
C ALA A 139 42.41 -32.52 -2.84
N ASN A 140 43.45 -32.06 -3.56
CA ASN A 140 44.80 -32.65 -3.52
C ASN A 140 45.48 -32.56 -2.14
N ARG A 141 44.95 -31.75 -1.21
CA ARG A 141 45.45 -31.59 0.16
C ARG A 141 44.42 -32.05 1.20
N CYS A 142 43.42 -32.81 0.76
CA CYS A 142 42.45 -33.48 1.61
C CYS A 142 42.74 -34.97 1.65
N GLN A 143 42.69 -35.58 2.84
CA GLN A 143 42.89 -37.03 2.98
C GLN A 143 41.81 -37.64 3.88
N ILE A 144 41.16 -38.70 3.41
CA ILE A 144 40.28 -39.55 4.21
C ILE A 144 41.16 -40.55 4.98
N LYS A 145 41.18 -40.47 6.32
CA LYS A 145 42.11 -41.25 7.16
C LYS A 145 41.63 -42.67 7.46
N ASN A 146 40.32 -42.88 7.50
CA ASN A 146 39.67 -44.16 7.80
C ASN A 146 38.90 -44.69 6.57
N MET A 147 39.58 -44.80 5.43
CA MET A 147 38.94 -45.32 4.20
C MET A 147 38.52 -46.80 4.32
N ASP A 148 39.10 -47.53 5.26
CA ASP A 148 38.73 -48.88 5.67
C ASP A 148 37.32 -48.96 6.30
N ALA A 149 36.79 -47.85 6.82
CA ALA A 149 35.40 -47.76 7.25
C ALA A 149 34.39 -47.70 6.10
N VAL A 150 34.85 -47.54 4.84
CA VAL A 150 33.98 -47.35 3.66
C VAL A 150 33.82 -48.63 2.87
N VAL A 151 32.57 -49.07 2.74
CA VAL A 151 32.16 -50.16 1.84
C VAL A 151 31.63 -49.58 0.54
N LEU A 152 32.30 -49.91 -0.56
CA LEU A 152 31.92 -49.49 -1.92
C LEU A 152 31.34 -50.67 -2.69
N THR A 153 30.20 -50.46 -3.35
CA THR A 153 29.56 -51.46 -4.22
C THR A 153 29.24 -50.86 -5.59
N SER A 154 29.36 -51.65 -6.66
CA SER A 154 28.98 -51.21 -8.00
C SER A 154 28.09 -52.25 -8.69
N GLN A 155 26.93 -51.80 -9.17
CA GLN A 155 25.99 -52.57 -9.99
C GLN A 155 25.53 -51.69 -11.16
N ASP A 156 25.50 -52.21 -12.38
CA ASP A 156 25.02 -51.53 -13.59
C ASP A 156 25.63 -50.12 -13.82
N GLY A 157 26.91 -49.94 -13.46
CA GLY A 157 27.59 -48.65 -13.56
C GLY A 157 27.10 -47.60 -12.55
N LYS A 158 26.30 -47.99 -11.55
CA LYS A 158 25.98 -47.20 -10.36
C LYS A 158 26.95 -47.59 -9.24
N LEU A 159 27.74 -46.65 -8.76
CA LEU A 159 28.61 -46.79 -7.59
C LEU A 159 27.85 -46.30 -6.36
N THR A 160 27.81 -47.08 -5.29
CA THR A 160 27.23 -46.68 -3.99
C THR A 160 28.26 -46.86 -2.88
N ALA A 161 28.16 -46.03 -1.84
CA ALA A 161 29.05 -46.08 -0.68
C ALA A 161 28.27 -46.07 0.63
N ARG A 162 28.78 -46.82 1.62
CA ARG A 162 28.31 -46.82 3.01
C ARG A 162 29.52 -46.74 3.92
N ALA A 163 29.40 -46.04 5.05
CA ALA A 163 30.46 -45.94 6.05
C ALA A 163 29.97 -46.51 7.37
N SER A 164 30.77 -47.34 8.04
CA SER A 164 30.44 -47.88 9.37
C SER A 164 30.65 -46.88 10.52
N GLU A 165 31.40 -45.81 10.26
CA GLU A 165 31.67 -44.73 11.19
C GLU A 165 31.86 -43.40 10.42
N PRO A 166 31.80 -42.23 11.08
CA PRO A 166 32.04 -40.95 10.42
C PRO A 166 33.42 -40.91 9.75
N LEU A 167 33.47 -40.40 8.52
CA LEU A 167 34.70 -40.24 7.76
C LEU A 167 35.55 -39.13 8.38
N LEU A 168 36.80 -39.44 8.67
CA LEU A 168 37.79 -38.51 9.18
C LEU A 168 38.57 -37.90 8.02
N ILE A 169 38.22 -36.67 7.65
CA ILE A 169 38.82 -35.96 6.52
C ILE A 169 39.73 -34.86 7.05
N GLU A 170 41.04 -34.98 6.82
CA GLU A 170 41.98 -33.89 7.12
C GLU A 170 42.12 -32.98 5.90
N ASN A 171 41.61 -31.76 6.01
CA ASN A 171 41.74 -30.71 5.00
C ASN A 171 42.90 -29.77 5.36
N LEU A 172 44.10 -30.14 4.91
CA LEU A 172 45.33 -29.38 5.15
C LEU A 172 45.39 -28.09 4.30
N ALA A 173 44.47 -27.91 3.34
CA ALA A 173 44.36 -26.67 2.58
C ALA A 173 43.63 -25.58 3.38
N LEU A 174 42.57 -25.95 4.11
CA LEU A 174 41.72 -25.01 4.86
C LEU A 174 41.99 -25.02 6.38
N GLY A 175 42.82 -25.94 6.88
CA GLY A 175 43.16 -26.02 8.30
C GLY A 175 42.02 -26.59 9.14
N TYR A 176 41.29 -27.56 8.61
CA TYR A 176 40.18 -28.22 9.29
C TYR A 176 40.33 -29.73 9.25
N ARG A 177 39.85 -30.37 10.30
CA ARG A 177 39.47 -31.78 10.31
C ARG A 177 37.95 -31.85 10.26
N VAL A 178 37.43 -32.62 9.32
CA VAL A 178 35.98 -32.77 9.10
C VAL A 178 35.59 -34.19 9.45
N TYR A 179 34.69 -34.32 10.42
CA TYR A 179 34.01 -35.57 10.74
C TYR A 179 32.72 -35.62 9.92
N TYR A 180 32.67 -36.50 8.92
CA TYR A 180 31.56 -36.56 7.98
C TYR A 180 30.78 -37.88 8.10
N SER A 181 29.58 -37.81 8.67
CA SER A 181 28.68 -38.97 8.75
C SER A 181 27.98 -39.18 7.39
N LEU A 182 28.42 -40.17 6.63
CA LEU A 182 27.87 -40.47 5.31
C LEU A 182 26.51 -41.18 5.42
N LEU A 183 25.44 -40.50 5.04
CA LEU A 183 24.08 -41.05 5.05
C LEU A 183 23.69 -41.66 3.70
N HIS A 184 24.18 -41.05 2.61
CA HIS A 184 23.88 -41.49 1.26
C HIS A 184 25.01 -41.15 0.31
N PHE A 185 25.31 -42.04 -0.62
CA PHE A 185 26.18 -41.80 -1.75
C PHE A 185 25.78 -42.70 -2.91
N ASP A 186 25.51 -42.09 -4.05
CA ASP A 186 25.52 -42.80 -5.32
C ASP A 186 26.07 -41.95 -6.47
N HIS A 187 26.77 -42.62 -7.39
CA HIS A 187 27.28 -42.04 -8.61
C HIS A 187 26.84 -42.90 -9.80
N HIS A 188 26.13 -42.29 -10.74
CA HIS A 188 25.64 -42.96 -11.94
C HIS A 188 25.58 -41.99 -13.12
N ARG A 189 26.07 -42.42 -14.30
CA ARG A 189 26.05 -41.63 -15.56
C ARG A 189 26.58 -40.19 -15.42
N GLY A 190 27.62 -40.00 -14.61
CA GLY A 190 28.24 -38.69 -14.40
C GLY A 190 27.53 -37.77 -13.40
N ALA A 191 26.39 -38.19 -12.83
CA ALA A 191 25.75 -37.51 -11.72
C ALA A 191 26.13 -38.18 -10.39
N THR A 192 26.38 -37.37 -9.37
CA THR A 192 26.68 -37.82 -8.00
C THR A 192 25.67 -37.20 -7.04
N TYR A 193 24.98 -38.03 -6.28
CA TYR A 193 24.12 -37.63 -5.17
C TYR A 193 24.74 -38.11 -3.87
N TYR A 194 24.96 -37.21 -2.93
CA TYR A 194 25.48 -37.56 -1.61
C TYR A 194 24.79 -36.74 -0.53
N ALA A 195 24.63 -37.33 0.65
CA ALA A 195 24.05 -36.66 1.81
C ALA A 195 24.76 -37.12 3.08
N GLY A 196 24.85 -36.24 4.06
CA GLY A 196 25.52 -36.50 5.32
C GLY A 196 25.49 -35.29 6.24
N THR A 197 26.11 -35.46 7.40
CA THR A 197 26.32 -34.36 8.36
C THR A 197 27.80 -34.16 8.60
N SER A 198 28.21 -32.91 8.78
CA SER A 198 29.60 -32.55 9.02
C SER A 198 29.77 -31.86 10.37
N ARG A 199 30.86 -32.18 11.07
CA ARG A 199 31.38 -31.44 12.22
C ARG A 199 32.82 -31.04 11.91
N PHE A 200 33.15 -29.80 12.20
CA PHE A 200 34.49 -29.25 11.96
C PHE A 200 35.28 -29.16 13.26
N GLU A 201 36.54 -29.50 13.18
CA GLU A 201 37.55 -29.25 14.21
C GLU A 201 38.69 -28.44 13.58
N LEU A 202 39.14 -27.39 14.27
CA LEU A 202 40.23 -26.54 13.81
C LEU A 202 41.56 -27.27 14.00
N LEU A 203 42.40 -27.29 12.96
CA LEU A 203 43.78 -27.74 13.09
C LEU A 203 44.66 -26.62 13.66
N THR A 204 45.64 -26.99 14.48
CA THR A 204 46.65 -26.06 14.98
C THR A 204 47.68 -25.78 13.87
N PRO A 205 47.94 -24.52 13.49
CA PRO A 205 48.98 -24.20 12.52
C PRO A 205 50.38 -24.37 13.15
N ASP A 206 51.32 -24.91 12.39
CA ASP A 206 52.72 -25.05 12.78
C ASP A 206 53.42 -23.68 12.86
N ASN A 207 52.98 -22.70 12.06
CA ASN A 207 53.51 -21.32 12.04
C ASN A 207 52.49 -20.29 11.51
N THR A 208 52.83 -19.00 11.65
CA THR A 208 51.98 -17.87 11.23
C THR A 208 51.73 -17.85 9.72
N GLU A 209 52.71 -18.25 8.89
CA GLU A 209 52.54 -18.30 7.44
C GLU A 209 51.49 -19.33 7.01
N GLN A 210 51.48 -20.49 7.67
CA GLN A 210 50.47 -21.53 7.45
C GLN A 210 49.09 -21.05 7.88
N ALA A 211 49.00 -20.36 9.02
CA ALA A 211 47.74 -19.76 9.47
C ALA A 211 47.19 -18.74 8.45
N GLN A 212 48.04 -17.82 7.96
CA GLN A 212 47.67 -16.85 6.93
C GLN A 212 47.29 -17.52 5.60
N ARG A 213 48.01 -18.59 5.22
CA ARG A 213 47.70 -19.38 4.03
C ARG A 213 46.36 -20.07 4.13
N TRP A 214 46.02 -20.66 5.28
CA TRP A 214 44.71 -21.26 5.52
C TRP A 214 43.61 -20.22 5.43
N GLU A 215 43.80 -19.02 6.02
CA GLU A 215 42.80 -17.96 5.94
C GLU A 215 42.58 -17.46 4.51
N LYS A 216 43.67 -17.26 3.76
CA LYS A 216 43.60 -16.94 2.32
C LYS A 216 42.87 -18.03 1.52
N ASN A 217 43.13 -19.30 1.83
CA ASN A 217 42.46 -20.41 1.16
C ASN A 217 40.97 -20.49 1.53
N ARG A 218 40.58 -20.21 2.77
CA ARG A 218 39.18 -20.13 3.19
C ARG A 218 38.44 -19.02 2.45
N GLN A 219 39.05 -17.84 2.34
CA GLN A 219 38.50 -16.76 1.53
C GLN A 219 38.35 -17.16 0.05
N LYS A 220 39.34 -17.89 -0.50
CA LYS A 220 39.29 -18.41 -1.87
C LYS A 220 38.21 -19.49 -2.04
N ALA A 221 37.97 -20.34 -1.05
CA ALA A 221 36.91 -21.34 -1.06
C ALA A 221 35.52 -20.68 -1.00
N TYR A 222 35.39 -19.59 -0.24
CA TYR A 222 34.17 -18.79 -0.18
C TYR A 222 33.87 -18.09 -1.51
N GLN A 223 34.85 -17.47 -2.15
CA GLN A 223 34.65 -16.71 -3.38
C GLN A 223 34.10 -17.57 -4.53
N GLY A 224 32.91 -17.21 -5.01
CA GLY A 224 32.22 -17.90 -6.11
C GLY A 224 31.42 -19.14 -5.69
N SER A 225 31.43 -19.49 -4.40
CA SER A 225 30.62 -20.56 -3.82
C SER A 225 29.11 -20.25 -3.83
N LEU A 226 28.29 -21.28 -3.59
CA LEU A 226 26.86 -21.09 -3.36
C LEU A 226 26.62 -20.17 -2.16
N ARG A 227 27.36 -20.36 -1.06
CA ARG A 227 27.22 -19.53 0.14
C ARG A 227 27.50 -18.06 -0.17
N HIS A 228 28.50 -17.76 -0.99
CA HIS A 228 28.80 -16.39 -1.42
C HIS A 228 27.70 -15.78 -2.29
N LEU A 229 27.17 -16.56 -3.26
CA LEU A 229 26.03 -16.13 -4.06
C LEU A 229 24.83 -15.82 -3.16
N LEU A 230 24.46 -16.74 -2.27
CA LEU A 230 23.29 -16.58 -1.41
C LEU A 230 23.46 -15.42 -0.44
N THR A 231 24.61 -15.29 0.22
CA THR A 231 24.90 -14.15 1.12
C THR A 231 24.78 -12.83 0.38
N SER A 232 25.33 -12.74 -0.83
CA SER A 232 25.31 -11.52 -1.63
C SER A 232 23.95 -11.24 -2.27
N LEU A 233 23.14 -12.25 -2.59
CA LEU A 233 21.75 -12.09 -2.99
C LEU A 233 20.89 -11.57 -1.83
N VAL A 234 21.07 -12.11 -0.62
CA VAL A 234 20.38 -11.63 0.58
C VAL A 234 20.76 -10.19 0.93
N ALA A 235 22.02 -9.83 0.75
CA ALA A 235 22.50 -8.47 0.97
C ALA A 235 22.20 -7.50 -0.20
N GLY A 236 21.68 -8.00 -1.33
CA GLY A 236 21.50 -7.20 -2.55
C GLY A 236 22.81 -6.74 -3.21
N THR A 237 23.94 -7.36 -2.89
CA THR A 237 25.30 -7.00 -3.36
C THR A 237 25.89 -7.95 -4.40
N TYR A 238 25.16 -8.98 -4.83
CA TYR A 238 25.65 -10.05 -5.73
C TYR A 238 26.35 -9.54 -7.01
N GLU A 239 25.84 -8.49 -7.66
CA GLU A 239 26.50 -7.89 -8.83
C GLU A 239 27.88 -7.32 -8.49
N LYS A 240 27.97 -6.56 -7.39
CA LYS A 240 29.23 -6.01 -6.88
C LYS A 240 30.21 -7.13 -6.54
N GLU A 241 29.69 -8.22 -5.99
CA GLU A 241 30.48 -9.40 -5.65
C GLU A 241 30.88 -10.26 -6.87
N GLY A 242 30.49 -9.87 -8.08
CA GLY A 242 30.91 -10.48 -9.33
C GLY A 242 29.95 -11.54 -9.85
N PHE A 243 28.71 -11.59 -9.40
CA PHE A 243 27.69 -12.48 -9.91
C PHE A 243 26.78 -11.80 -10.94
N LEU A 244 26.55 -12.45 -12.07
CA LEU A 244 25.45 -12.15 -12.97
C LEU A 244 24.43 -13.28 -12.85
N VAL A 245 23.17 -12.96 -12.55
CA VAL A 245 22.12 -13.95 -12.32
C VAL A 245 20.97 -13.67 -13.30
N TYR A 246 20.60 -14.68 -14.07
CA TYR A 246 19.56 -14.60 -15.10
C TYR A 246 18.52 -15.69 -14.92
N GLU A 247 17.30 -15.46 -15.39
CA GLU A 247 16.31 -16.52 -15.56
C GLU A 247 16.58 -17.29 -16.85
N ALA A 248 16.66 -18.62 -16.77
CA ALA A 248 16.85 -19.48 -17.92
C ALA A 248 15.65 -19.40 -18.89
N ASN A 249 15.94 -19.43 -20.19
CA ASN A 249 14.92 -19.42 -21.24
C ASN A 249 14.23 -20.78 -21.47
N PHE A 250 14.45 -21.77 -20.59
CA PHE A 250 13.92 -23.13 -20.69
C PHE A 250 13.41 -23.64 -19.35
N ALA A 251 12.50 -24.62 -19.39
CA ALA A 251 12.07 -25.36 -18.21
C ALA A 251 13.03 -26.51 -17.89
N VAL A 252 13.09 -26.93 -16.61
CA VAL A 252 13.95 -28.01 -16.11
C VAL A 252 13.87 -29.25 -17.02
N PRO A 253 15.00 -29.82 -17.50
CA PRO A 253 14.97 -30.98 -18.37
C PRO A 253 14.44 -32.22 -17.63
N ALA A 254 13.60 -33.01 -18.31
CA ALA A 254 13.02 -34.25 -17.78
C ALA A 254 14.05 -35.39 -17.59
N ASN A 255 15.27 -35.26 -18.13
CA ASN A 255 16.32 -36.27 -18.02
C ASN A 255 17.60 -35.66 -17.39
N PRO A 256 18.01 -36.10 -16.19
CA PRO A 256 19.20 -35.57 -15.51
C PRO A 256 20.52 -35.90 -16.22
N SER A 257 20.53 -36.89 -17.12
CA SER A 257 21.74 -37.39 -17.81
C SER A 257 22.16 -36.54 -19.02
N VAL A 258 21.35 -35.57 -19.45
CA VAL A 258 21.67 -34.71 -20.61
C VAL A 258 22.37 -33.44 -20.13
N PRO A 259 23.59 -33.13 -20.62
CA PRO A 259 24.23 -31.85 -20.34
C PRO A 259 23.37 -30.70 -20.85
N VAL A 260 22.99 -29.78 -19.97
CA VAL A 260 22.21 -28.56 -20.30
C VAL A 260 22.93 -27.70 -21.36
N MET A 261 24.25 -27.89 -21.51
CA MET A 261 25.14 -27.13 -22.38
C MET A 261 24.84 -27.20 -23.89
N GLN A 262 23.96 -28.07 -24.37
CA GLN A 262 23.72 -28.25 -25.82
C GLN A 262 22.53 -27.47 -26.40
N ARG A 263 21.79 -26.65 -25.64
CA ARG A 263 20.47 -26.16 -26.11
C ARG A 263 20.28 -24.65 -26.30
N SER A 264 21.16 -23.77 -25.82
CA SER A 264 20.93 -22.32 -25.92
C SER A 264 21.99 -21.64 -26.79
N GLU A 265 21.67 -21.38 -28.06
CA GLU A 265 22.53 -20.60 -28.96
C GLU A 265 22.49 -19.09 -28.67
N ARG A 266 21.55 -18.62 -27.83
CA ARG A 266 21.38 -17.20 -27.49
C ARG A 266 21.61 -16.95 -26.00
N MET A 267 22.30 -15.86 -25.69
CA MET A 267 22.56 -15.46 -24.30
C MET A 267 21.25 -15.15 -23.55
N PRO A 268 21.18 -15.43 -22.24
CA PRO A 268 20.04 -15.04 -21.43
C PRO A 268 19.92 -13.51 -21.40
N THR A 269 18.70 -13.01 -21.63
CA THR A 269 18.41 -11.56 -21.74
C THR A 269 17.61 -11.02 -20.57
N VAL A 270 17.20 -11.87 -19.63
CA VAL A 270 16.33 -11.50 -18.50
C VAL A 270 17.12 -11.65 -17.19
N PRO A 271 17.68 -10.56 -16.64
CA PRO A 271 18.30 -10.57 -15.32
C PRO A 271 17.27 -10.98 -14.26
N ALA A 272 17.65 -11.92 -13.39
CA ALA A 272 16.83 -12.30 -12.26
C ALA A 272 16.77 -11.12 -11.28
N GLN A 273 15.57 -10.82 -10.77
CA GLN A 273 15.39 -9.75 -9.80
C GLN A 273 15.65 -10.33 -8.41
N ALA A 274 16.68 -9.86 -7.70
CA ALA A 274 17.01 -10.38 -6.37
C ALA A 274 15.80 -10.37 -5.43
N ASP A 275 15.01 -9.31 -5.44
CA ASP A 275 13.78 -9.19 -4.62
C ASP A 275 12.64 -10.11 -5.07
N SER A 276 12.68 -10.65 -6.29
CA SER A 276 11.71 -11.67 -6.74
C SER A 276 12.14 -13.08 -6.35
N ILE A 277 13.46 -13.35 -6.29
CA ILE A 277 14.00 -14.68 -6.03
C ILE A 277 14.41 -14.91 -4.56
N ILE A 278 14.70 -13.85 -3.80
CA ILE A 278 14.98 -13.88 -2.36
C ILE A 278 13.87 -13.09 -1.65
N LYS A 279 13.05 -13.78 -0.87
CA LYS A 279 11.98 -13.16 -0.08
C LYS A 279 12.27 -13.25 1.43
N PRO A 280 11.79 -12.29 2.24
CA PRO A 280 11.78 -12.45 3.69
C PRO A 280 11.10 -13.76 4.11
N ALA A 281 11.70 -14.47 5.06
CA ALA A 281 11.05 -15.60 5.73
C ALA A 281 10.45 -15.14 7.07
N SER A 282 9.93 -16.10 7.85
CA SER A 282 9.29 -15.80 9.13
C SER A 282 10.25 -15.34 10.25
N LEU A 283 11.57 -15.48 10.09
CA LEU A 283 12.58 -14.85 10.97
C LEU A 283 13.35 -13.79 10.20
N ALA A 284 13.78 -12.73 10.91
CA ALA A 284 14.66 -11.71 10.36
C ALA A 284 16.00 -12.27 9.86
N THR A 285 16.48 -13.38 10.44
CA THR A 285 17.71 -14.09 10.06
C THR A 285 17.53 -15.07 8.91
N GLU A 286 16.33 -15.16 8.32
CA GLU A 286 16.00 -16.14 7.29
C GLU A 286 15.41 -15.50 6.04
N ARG A 287 15.62 -16.17 4.92
CA ARG A 287 15.15 -15.81 3.58
C ARG A 287 14.66 -17.05 2.85
N LEU A 288 13.77 -16.87 1.89
CA LEU A 288 13.28 -17.90 1.00
C LEU A 288 13.87 -17.67 -0.39
N LEU A 289 14.67 -18.62 -0.88
CA LEU A 289 15.09 -18.69 -2.27
C LEU A 289 13.99 -19.37 -3.09
N ARG A 290 13.46 -18.67 -4.10
CA ARG A 290 12.37 -19.12 -4.97
C ARG A 290 12.65 -18.78 -6.43
N SER A 291 12.35 -19.70 -7.34
CA SER A 291 12.36 -19.42 -8.78
C SER A 291 11.50 -20.41 -9.55
N ILE A 292 10.72 -19.94 -10.53
CA ILE A 292 9.92 -20.81 -11.43
C ILE A 292 10.81 -21.47 -12.48
N LYS A 293 11.84 -20.74 -12.91
CA LYS A 293 12.80 -21.14 -13.93
C LYS A 293 14.16 -21.42 -13.28
N PRO A 294 15.01 -22.27 -13.88
CA PRO A 294 16.40 -22.33 -13.48
C PRO A 294 17.06 -20.95 -13.51
N LEU A 295 17.92 -20.67 -12.54
CA LEU A 295 18.77 -19.50 -12.49
C LEU A 295 20.10 -19.81 -13.15
N GLU A 296 20.46 -19.04 -14.16
CA GLU A 296 21.78 -19.06 -14.79
C GLU A 296 22.69 -18.07 -14.08
N VAL A 297 23.76 -18.57 -13.47
CA VAL A 297 24.67 -17.80 -12.63
C VAL A 297 26.05 -17.78 -13.26
N PHE A 298 26.58 -16.59 -13.48
CA PHE A 298 27.95 -16.36 -13.94
C PHE A 298 28.75 -15.68 -12.85
N TYR A 299 29.93 -16.21 -12.52
CA TYR A 299 30.85 -15.57 -11.60
C TYR A 299 32.03 -14.95 -12.37
N THR A 300 32.01 -13.62 -12.52
CA THR A 300 32.89 -12.87 -13.42
C THR A 300 34.34 -12.80 -12.96
N ARG A 301 34.59 -13.03 -11.66
CA ARG A 301 35.94 -13.06 -11.08
C ARG A 301 36.66 -14.40 -11.30
N GLN A 302 36.00 -15.36 -11.97
CA GLN A 302 36.59 -16.64 -12.34
C GLN A 302 36.26 -16.96 -13.81
N ARG A 303 37.28 -17.26 -14.61
CA ARG A 303 37.04 -17.72 -15.98
C ARG A 303 36.54 -19.16 -16.00
N ALA A 304 35.58 -19.46 -16.87
CA ALA A 304 35.22 -20.84 -17.17
C ALA A 304 36.34 -21.50 -17.97
N GLY A 305 36.60 -22.77 -17.68
CA GLY A 305 37.29 -23.65 -18.61
C GLY A 305 36.34 -24.06 -19.75
N SER A 306 36.20 -25.36 -20.01
CA SER A 306 35.26 -25.92 -21.00
C SER A 306 33.78 -25.89 -20.57
N THR A 307 33.44 -25.13 -19.51
CA THR A 307 32.18 -25.27 -18.77
C THR A 307 31.17 -24.13 -18.98
N THR A 308 31.45 -23.14 -19.83
CA THR A 308 30.45 -22.14 -20.24
C THR A 308 29.77 -22.58 -21.54
N PRO A 309 28.43 -22.57 -21.63
CA PRO A 309 27.74 -22.75 -22.91
C PRO A 309 27.80 -21.49 -23.80
N TYR A 310 28.27 -20.35 -23.26
CA TYR A 310 28.27 -19.06 -23.95
C TYR A 310 29.69 -18.57 -24.23
N LYS A 311 30.09 -18.57 -25.52
CA LYS A 311 31.41 -18.09 -25.95
C LYS A 311 31.69 -16.63 -25.56
N GLU A 312 30.65 -15.79 -25.58
CA GLU A 312 30.74 -14.36 -25.24
C GLU A 312 30.81 -14.11 -23.72
N MET A 313 30.49 -15.10 -22.88
CA MET A 313 30.58 -15.03 -21.42
C MET A 313 31.53 -16.13 -20.91
N PRO A 314 32.86 -15.93 -20.98
CA PRO A 314 33.88 -16.90 -20.60
C PRO A 314 34.07 -16.99 -19.06
N TYR A 315 32.99 -16.86 -18.30
CA TYR A 315 32.98 -16.84 -16.84
C TYR A 315 32.46 -18.16 -16.27
N ALA A 316 32.85 -18.48 -15.04
CA ALA A 316 32.39 -19.68 -14.34
C ALA A 316 30.86 -19.72 -14.30
N TYR A 317 30.28 -20.72 -14.96
CA TYR A 317 28.84 -20.87 -15.18
C TYR A 317 28.26 -21.93 -14.24
N SER A 318 27.12 -21.61 -13.62
CA SER A 318 26.35 -22.53 -12.81
C SER A 318 24.85 -22.41 -13.10
N LEU A 319 24.14 -23.52 -12.94
CA LEU A 319 22.68 -23.56 -13.00
C LEU A 319 22.16 -23.90 -11.60
N VAL A 320 21.27 -23.07 -11.08
CA VAL A 320 20.63 -23.27 -9.76
C VAL A 320 19.13 -23.37 -9.97
N TYR A 321 18.49 -24.45 -9.56
CA TYR A 321 17.03 -24.58 -9.71
C TYR A 321 16.37 -25.28 -8.53
N LEU A 322 15.09 -24.96 -8.37
CA LEU A 322 14.21 -25.53 -7.36
C LEU A 322 13.08 -26.29 -8.07
N PRO A 323 12.54 -27.36 -7.46
CA PRO A 323 11.33 -28.00 -7.95
C PRO A 323 10.19 -26.97 -7.96
N LYS A 324 9.32 -27.02 -8.99
CA LYS A 324 8.20 -26.06 -9.15
C LYS A 324 7.41 -25.91 -7.84
N GLY A 325 7.31 -24.68 -7.34
CA GLY A 325 6.56 -24.34 -6.12
C GLY A 325 7.31 -24.56 -4.79
N LYS A 326 8.51 -25.14 -4.79
CA LYS A 326 9.31 -25.28 -3.57
C LYS A 326 10.28 -24.12 -3.39
N ALA A 327 10.44 -23.67 -2.15
CA ALA A 327 11.37 -22.63 -1.74
C ALA A 327 12.47 -23.24 -0.88
N ALA A 328 13.73 -22.92 -1.12
CA ALA A 328 14.79 -23.25 -0.16
C ALA A 328 14.82 -22.21 0.95
N LEU A 329 14.90 -22.66 2.21
CA LEU A 329 15.12 -21.77 3.35
C LEU A 329 16.62 -21.51 3.47
N VAL A 330 16.98 -20.23 3.47
CA VAL A 330 18.36 -19.76 3.48
C VAL A 330 18.55 -18.78 4.64
N THR A 331 19.64 -18.89 5.39
CA THR A 331 19.99 -17.93 6.44
C THR A 331 20.58 -16.65 5.85
N THR A 332 20.62 -15.57 6.62
CA THR A 332 21.18 -14.29 6.15
C THR A 332 22.67 -14.35 5.80
N ASP A 333 23.40 -15.35 6.29
CA ASP A 333 24.81 -15.61 5.99
C ASP A 333 25.01 -16.72 4.92
N GLY A 334 23.94 -17.02 4.18
CA GLY A 334 23.98 -17.82 2.96
C GLY A 334 23.94 -19.34 3.16
N TRP A 335 23.59 -19.85 4.35
CA TRP A 335 23.40 -21.28 4.57
C TRP A 335 22.04 -21.75 4.11
N VAL A 336 22.02 -22.88 3.40
CA VAL A 336 20.78 -23.55 3.02
C VAL A 336 20.31 -24.41 4.19
N ALA A 337 19.47 -23.84 5.05
CA ALA A 337 18.90 -24.54 6.21
C ALA A 337 17.89 -25.63 5.81
N GLN A 338 17.11 -25.40 4.75
CA GLN A 338 16.22 -26.40 4.16
C GLN A 338 16.31 -26.35 2.63
N PRO A 339 16.97 -27.33 1.99
CA PRO A 339 17.21 -27.27 0.55
C PRO A 339 15.95 -27.49 -0.29
N ASN A 340 14.96 -28.23 0.21
CA ASN A 340 13.68 -28.48 -0.46
C ASN A 340 13.78 -28.91 -1.94
N GLY A 341 14.84 -29.66 -2.27
CA GLY A 341 15.13 -30.14 -3.62
C GLY A 341 15.96 -29.18 -4.48
N LEU A 342 16.61 -28.18 -3.88
CA LEU A 342 17.60 -27.33 -4.54
C LEU A 342 18.67 -28.18 -5.24
N GLU A 343 18.81 -27.99 -6.55
CA GLU A 343 19.80 -28.65 -7.38
C GLU A 343 20.73 -27.61 -8.02
N ILE A 344 22.01 -27.95 -8.08
CA ILE A 344 23.08 -27.09 -8.58
C ILE A 344 23.92 -27.86 -9.59
N ARG A 345 24.21 -27.22 -10.72
CA ARG A 345 25.08 -27.75 -11.78
C ARG A 345 26.13 -26.71 -12.17
N GLY A 346 27.21 -27.16 -12.79
CA GLY A 346 28.29 -26.28 -13.26
C GLY A 346 29.31 -25.97 -12.16
N ALA A 347 29.96 -24.81 -12.22
CA ALA A 347 31.09 -24.48 -11.37
C ALA A 347 30.78 -24.55 -9.86
N MET A 348 29.59 -24.12 -9.43
CA MET A 348 29.18 -24.19 -8.01
C MET A 348 28.92 -25.61 -7.52
N SER A 349 28.77 -26.61 -8.40
CA SER A 349 28.66 -28.01 -7.99
C SER A 349 30.00 -28.61 -7.51
N ASP A 350 31.10 -27.88 -7.68
CA ASP A 350 32.41 -28.23 -7.12
C ASP A 350 32.58 -27.80 -5.65
N ASP A 351 31.58 -27.14 -5.05
CA ASP A 351 31.53 -26.78 -3.63
C ASP A 351 31.28 -28.01 -2.73
N ARG A 352 32.19 -28.99 -2.83
CA ARG A 352 32.18 -30.28 -2.14
C ARG A 352 33.05 -30.23 -0.88
N LEU A 353 33.27 -31.37 -0.21
CA LEU A 353 33.91 -31.41 1.11
C LEU A 353 35.32 -30.80 1.19
N SER A 354 36.07 -30.71 0.08
CA SER A 354 37.38 -30.03 0.08
C SER A 354 37.30 -28.50 0.11
N ASN A 355 36.17 -27.93 -0.31
CA ASN A 355 35.89 -26.50 -0.33
C ASN A 355 34.97 -26.06 0.82
N LEU A 356 34.31 -27.01 1.48
CA LEU A 356 33.31 -26.74 2.49
C LEU A 356 33.91 -25.97 3.69
N LEU A 357 33.27 -24.85 4.02
CA LEU A 357 33.62 -24.01 5.17
C LEU A 357 32.62 -24.25 6.31
N PRO A 358 33.05 -24.17 7.58
CA PRO A 358 32.12 -24.21 8.70
C PRO A 358 31.08 -23.09 8.63
N ALA A 359 29.90 -23.37 9.16
CA ALA A 359 28.77 -22.46 9.10
C ALA A 359 28.96 -21.19 9.89
N ASP A 360 29.70 -21.32 10.97
CA ASP A 360 30.13 -20.25 11.85
C ASP A 360 31.39 -19.52 11.38
N TRP A 361 32.06 -19.97 10.31
CA TRP A 361 33.14 -19.19 9.68
C TRP A 361 32.56 -17.96 8.96
N LYS A 362 33.22 -16.81 9.12
CA LYS A 362 32.82 -15.53 8.50
C LYS A 362 33.96 -14.98 7.63
N PRO A 363 33.67 -14.45 6.42
CA PRO A 363 34.69 -13.85 5.57
C PRO A 363 35.22 -12.55 6.20
N ALA A 364 36.52 -12.32 6.06
CA ALA A 364 37.17 -11.10 6.53
C ALA A 364 36.60 -9.88 5.77
N THR A 365 35.77 -9.09 6.45
CA THR A 365 35.14 -7.82 6.03
C THR A 365 34.79 -7.74 4.54
N VAL A 366 33.52 -8.01 4.21
CA VAL A 366 32.88 -7.36 3.05
C VAL A 366 32.98 -5.86 3.30
N SER A 367 33.93 -5.21 2.62
CA SER A 367 34.06 -3.76 2.67
C SER A 367 32.70 -3.16 2.30
N PRO A 368 32.10 -2.30 3.15
CA PRO A 368 30.79 -1.72 2.90
C PRO A 368 30.81 -1.13 1.51
N ALA A 369 29.83 -1.54 0.67
CA ALA A 369 29.51 -0.99 -0.63
C ALA A 369 30.57 -0.02 -1.21
N GLN A 370 31.58 -0.54 -1.92
CA GLN A 370 32.04 0.19 -3.11
C GLN A 370 30.80 0.35 -3.97
N THR A 371 30.22 1.53 -3.91
CA THR A 371 29.17 2.04 -4.79
C THR A 371 29.48 1.54 -6.18
N ILE A 372 28.62 0.69 -6.74
CA ILE A 372 28.70 0.33 -8.16
C ILE A 372 28.72 1.67 -8.89
N ALA A 373 29.82 1.95 -9.60
CA ALA A 373 29.87 3.10 -10.48
C ALA A 373 28.75 2.90 -11.50
N LEU A 374 27.74 3.77 -11.47
CA LEU A 374 26.77 3.85 -12.53
C LEU A 374 27.55 4.05 -13.84
N PRO A 375 27.28 3.27 -14.91
CA PRO A 375 27.95 3.49 -16.18
C PRO A 375 27.75 4.94 -16.62
N THR A 376 28.88 5.66 -16.71
CA THR A 376 28.90 7.05 -17.18
C THR A 376 29.71 7.14 -18.46
N GLU A 377 29.11 7.76 -19.48
CA GLU A 377 29.80 8.18 -20.71
C GLU A 377 29.87 9.71 -20.73
N ASP A 378 30.93 10.26 -21.32
CA ASP A 378 31.16 11.71 -21.41
C ASP A 378 31.07 12.44 -20.06
N GLY A 379 31.40 11.80 -18.95
CA GLY A 379 31.31 12.40 -17.62
C GLY A 379 31.88 11.49 -16.54
N THR A 380 32.12 12.04 -15.34
CA THR A 380 32.67 11.28 -14.21
C THR A 380 31.81 11.42 -12.97
N LEU A 381 31.58 10.30 -12.26
CA LEU A 381 30.89 10.30 -10.97
C LEU A 381 31.80 10.93 -9.91
N LEU A 382 31.22 11.82 -9.11
CA LEU A 382 31.89 12.43 -7.97
C LEU A 382 31.26 11.94 -6.66
N PRO A 383 32.02 11.92 -5.54
CA PRO A 383 31.46 11.70 -4.21
C PRO A 383 30.40 12.75 -3.85
N LEU A 384 29.37 12.33 -3.11
CA LEU A 384 28.35 13.23 -2.57
C LEU A 384 28.96 14.20 -1.56
N ASP A 385 28.41 15.41 -1.50
CA ASP A 385 28.91 16.52 -0.70
C ASP A 385 27.81 17.24 0.11
N THR A 386 28.12 18.42 0.64
CA THR A 386 27.17 19.21 1.45
C THR A 386 25.94 19.63 0.66
N ILE A 387 26.08 19.99 -0.62
CA ILE A 387 24.95 20.37 -1.47
C ILE A 387 24.03 19.17 -1.70
N SER A 388 24.63 18.00 -1.94
CA SER A 388 23.89 16.74 -2.06
C SER A 388 23.06 16.47 -0.80
N ARG A 389 23.66 16.61 0.39
CA ARG A 389 22.96 16.43 1.67
C ARG A 389 21.83 17.45 1.87
N GLU A 390 22.02 18.69 1.47
CA GLU A 390 20.98 19.73 1.58
C GLU A 390 19.80 19.46 0.63
N VAL A 391 20.07 19.05 -0.62
CA VAL A 391 19.03 18.60 -1.55
C VAL A 391 18.25 17.42 -0.95
N ALA A 392 18.95 16.41 -0.42
CA ALA A 392 18.30 15.26 0.22
C ALA A 392 17.44 15.67 1.42
N LYS A 393 17.95 16.56 2.28
CA LYS A 393 17.24 17.07 3.46
C LYS A 393 15.92 17.79 3.10
N ARG A 394 15.92 18.61 2.04
CA ARG A 394 14.69 19.27 1.55
C ARG A 394 13.61 18.24 1.20
N TRP A 395 13.99 17.14 0.56
CA TRP A 395 13.07 16.05 0.22
C TRP A 395 12.58 15.30 1.46
N THR A 396 13.46 14.98 2.41
CA THR A 396 13.07 14.32 3.66
C THR A 396 12.04 15.16 4.44
N ASN A 397 12.21 16.49 4.46
CA ASN A 397 11.25 17.38 5.12
C ASN A 397 9.90 17.44 4.39
N GLN A 398 9.90 17.40 3.06
CA GLN A 398 8.67 17.35 2.26
C GLN A 398 7.93 16.01 2.47
N GLN A 399 8.65 14.90 2.69
CA GLN A 399 8.08 13.56 2.90
C GLN A 399 7.29 13.42 4.20
N GLN A 400 7.69 14.07 5.29
CA GLN A 400 7.03 13.93 6.59
C GLN A 400 5.56 14.37 6.58
N ASN A 401 5.11 15.06 5.53
CA ASN A 401 3.78 15.63 5.42
C ASN A 401 2.97 15.10 4.21
N SER A 402 3.41 14.02 3.56
CA SER A 402 2.73 13.42 2.41
C SER A 402 1.33 12.93 2.79
N ALA A 403 0.33 13.33 2.00
CA ALA A 403 -1.03 12.84 2.15
C ALA A 403 -1.12 11.36 1.70
N PRO A 404 -2.05 10.57 2.26
CA PRO A 404 -2.24 9.19 1.86
C PRO A 404 -2.74 9.09 0.41
N THR A 405 -2.40 8.00 -0.26
CA THR A 405 -2.91 7.72 -1.61
C THR A 405 -4.35 7.23 -1.52
N VAL A 406 -5.27 7.92 -2.20
CA VAL A 406 -6.70 7.55 -2.22
C VAL A 406 -7.12 7.02 -3.58
N PHE A 407 -7.91 5.94 -3.59
CA PHE A 407 -8.59 5.45 -4.78
C PHE A 407 -10.06 5.16 -4.49
N VAL A 408 -10.97 5.42 -5.44
CA VAL A 408 -12.39 5.11 -5.30
C VAL A 408 -12.87 4.27 -6.49
N GLN A 409 -13.44 3.11 -6.19
CA GLN A 409 -14.17 2.29 -7.16
C GLN A 409 -15.68 2.51 -6.99
N THR A 410 -16.40 2.70 -8.10
CA THR A 410 -17.87 2.74 -8.15
C THR A 410 -18.46 1.42 -8.67
N ASP A 411 -19.75 1.17 -8.44
CA ASP A 411 -20.44 -0.02 -8.94
C ASP A 411 -20.56 -0.06 -10.46
N LYS A 412 -20.72 1.12 -11.09
CA LYS A 412 -20.74 1.32 -12.54
C LYS A 412 -20.16 2.69 -12.93
N GLY A 413 -19.91 2.90 -14.22
CA GLY A 413 -19.34 4.15 -14.77
C GLY A 413 -20.36 5.13 -15.35
N LEU A 414 -21.63 4.72 -15.51
CA LEU A 414 -22.70 5.49 -16.17
C LEU A 414 -23.97 5.46 -15.30
N TYR A 415 -24.57 6.62 -15.05
CA TYR A 415 -25.70 6.79 -14.14
C TYR A 415 -26.86 7.54 -14.79
N LEU A 416 -28.08 7.24 -14.36
CA LEU A 416 -29.24 8.11 -14.57
C LEU A 416 -29.35 9.12 -13.43
N SER A 417 -29.90 10.30 -13.70
CA SER A 417 -30.44 11.18 -12.65
C SER A 417 -31.39 10.39 -11.76
N GLY A 418 -31.21 10.46 -10.43
CA GLY A 418 -31.95 9.64 -9.47
C GLY A 418 -31.40 8.24 -9.21
N ASP A 419 -30.33 7.81 -9.89
CA ASP A 419 -29.66 6.57 -9.49
C ASP A 419 -29.01 6.70 -8.10
N THR A 420 -28.76 5.56 -7.46
CA THR A 420 -27.86 5.47 -6.31
C THR A 420 -26.48 5.06 -6.80
N LEU A 421 -25.47 5.90 -6.57
CA LEU A 421 -24.06 5.63 -6.79
C LEU A 421 -23.52 4.88 -5.57
N TRP A 422 -22.96 3.68 -5.78
CA TRP A 422 -22.29 2.92 -4.74
C TRP A 422 -20.79 2.99 -4.93
N PHE A 423 -20.03 3.09 -3.83
CA PHE A 423 -18.58 3.19 -3.92
C PHE A 423 -17.84 2.46 -2.80
N SER A 424 -16.58 2.14 -3.09
CA SER A 424 -15.57 1.67 -2.14
C SER A 424 -14.34 2.55 -2.30
N SER A 425 -13.82 3.05 -1.19
CA SER A 425 -12.57 3.82 -1.13
C SER A 425 -11.44 3.01 -0.49
N TYR A 426 -10.22 3.33 -0.93
CA TYR A 426 -8.96 2.75 -0.50
C TYR A 426 -8.07 3.90 -0.08
N ILE A 427 -7.53 3.81 1.12
CA ILE A 427 -6.60 4.78 1.69
C ILE A 427 -5.31 4.01 1.99
N LEU A 428 -4.28 4.32 1.21
CA LEU A 428 -3.04 3.57 1.16
C LEU A 428 -1.88 4.45 1.60
N ASP A 429 -0.87 3.82 2.19
CA ASP A 429 0.39 4.48 2.46
C ASP A 429 1.02 4.95 1.14
N PRO A 430 1.45 6.21 1.02
CA PRO A 430 1.89 6.77 -0.25
C PRO A 430 3.18 6.16 -0.77
N GLN A 431 3.97 5.47 0.07
CA GLN A 431 5.27 4.90 -0.30
C GLN A 431 5.15 3.41 -0.65
N THR A 432 4.48 2.66 0.19
CA THR A 432 4.36 1.21 0.11
C THR A 432 3.09 0.77 -0.66
N HIS A 433 2.09 1.64 -0.74
CA HIS A 433 0.71 1.31 -1.18
C HIS A 433 0.02 0.25 -0.30
N GLU A 434 0.55 -0.02 0.89
CA GLU A 434 -0.13 -0.88 1.86
C GLU A 434 -1.37 -0.18 2.44
N PRO A 435 -2.45 -0.91 2.75
CA PRO A 435 -3.60 -0.31 3.44
C PRO A 435 -3.18 0.33 4.76
N VAL A 436 -3.60 1.59 4.98
CA VAL A 436 -3.28 2.30 6.23
C VAL A 436 -4.09 1.69 7.38
N THR A 437 -3.42 1.00 8.30
CA THR A 437 -4.07 0.32 9.43
C THR A 437 -4.47 1.26 10.57
N GLN A 438 -3.80 2.41 10.71
CA GLN A 438 -4.12 3.46 11.68
C GLN A 438 -4.04 4.82 10.98
N LEU A 439 -5.19 5.44 10.72
CA LEU A 439 -5.22 6.84 10.31
C LEU A 439 -4.90 7.72 11.51
N ALA A 440 -3.99 8.67 11.36
CA ALA A 440 -3.80 9.71 12.36
C ALA A 440 -5.14 10.44 12.58
N GLY A 441 -5.74 10.24 13.76
CA GLY A 441 -6.92 10.98 14.22
C GLY A 441 -8.31 10.45 13.82
N ASP A 442 -8.46 9.25 13.23
CA ASP A 442 -9.78 8.76 12.79
C ASP A 442 -10.47 9.72 11.78
N ASN A 443 -9.65 10.43 10.99
CA ASN A 443 -10.10 11.49 10.09
C ASN A 443 -10.94 10.91 8.94
N PRO A 444 -12.13 11.47 8.66
CA PRO A 444 -12.97 11.02 7.55
C PRO A 444 -12.36 11.35 6.20
N LEU A 445 -12.70 10.53 5.20
CA LEU A 445 -12.47 10.87 3.79
C LEU A 445 -13.67 11.69 3.29
N HIS A 446 -13.43 12.76 2.54
CA HIS A 446 -14.48 13.53 1.88
C HIS A 446 -14.74 12.92 0.50
N LEU A 447 -16.01 12.82 0.12
CA LEU A 447 -16.44 12.49 -1.23
C LEU A 447 -17.38 13.57 -1.75
N GLU A 448 -17.08 14.12 -2.91
CA GLU A 448 -17.87 15.19 -3.53
C GLU A 448 -18.29 14.81 -4.96
N LEU A 449 -19.54 15.11 -5.30
CA LEU A 449 -20.03 15.13 -6.67
C LEU A 449 -20.15 16.58 -7.12
N LEU A 450 -19.46 16.92 -8.21
CA LEU A 450 -19.42 18.28 -8.76
C LEU A 450 -20.12 18.36 -10.12
N SER A 451 -20.76 19.49 -10.38
CA SER A 451 -21.33 19.85 -11.67
C SER A 451 -20.23 20.03 -12.74
N PRO A 452 -20.60 20.04 -14.04
CA PRO A 452 -19.66 20.40 -15.11
C PRO A 452 -18.98 21.76 -14.90
N SER A 453 -19.68 22.71 -14.28
CA SER A 453 -19.16 24.04 -13.93
C SER A 453 -18.24 24.07 -12.70
N GLY A 454 -18.05 22.95 -12.01
CA GLY A 454 -17.21 22.83 -10.81
C GLY A 454 -17.94 23.11 -9.49
N ARG A 455 -19.26 23.31 -9.50
CA ARG A 455 -20.05 23.53 -8.28
C ARG A 455 -20.28 22.20 -7.55
N VAL A 456 -20.06 22.16 -6.23
CA VAL A 456 -20.39 20.99 -5.39
C VAL A 456 -21.91 20.79 -5.41
N LEU A 457 -22.35 19.63 -5.87
CA LEU A 457 -23.76 19.21 -5.91
C LEU A 457 -24.12 18.35 -4.70
N SER A 458 -23.16 17.56 -4.22
CA SER A 458 -23.33 16.72 -3.04
C SER A 458 -21.97 16.48 -2.39
N HIS A 459 -21.97 16.42 -1.06
CA HIS A 459 -20.81 16.12 -0.23
C HIS A 459 -21.19 15.01 0.75
N GLN A 460 -20.24 14.10 1.02
CA GLN A 460 -20.40 13.01 1.97
C GLN A 460 -19.12 12.75 2.74
N TRP A 461 -19.24 12.65 4.06
CA TRP A 461 -18.19 12.11 4.93
C TRP A 461 -18.18 10.58 4.83
N VAL A 462 -17.00 10.01 4.54
CA VAL A 462 -16.78 8.58 4.43
C VAL A 462 -15.97 8.11 5.62
N ARG A 463 -16.56 7.20 6.41
CA ARG A 463 -15.86 6.55 7.51
C ARG A 463 -14.82 5.60 6.94
N VAL A 464 -13.60 5.67 7.48
CA VAL A 464 -12.49 4.81 7.07
C VAL A 464 -12.08 3.90 8.22
N GLN A 465 -11.96 2.60 7.93
CA GLN A 465 -11.50 1.58 8.87
C GLN A 465 -10.48 0.70 8.14
N GLU A 466 -9.30 0.49 8.73
CA GLU A 466 -8.22 -0.32 8.13
C GLU A 466 -7.90 0.09 6.67
N GLY A 467 -7.89 1.40 6.39
CA GLY A 467 -7.59 1.93 5.06
C GLY A 467 -8.72 1.70 4.05
N ARG A 468 -9.93 1.34 4.50
CA ARG A 468 -11.10 1.07 3.66
C ARG A 468 -12.28 1.94 4.06
N GLY A 469 -12.96 2.50 3.07
CA GLY A 469 -14.26 3.13 3.23
C GLY A 469 -15.26 2.58 2.23
N ALA A 470 -16.54 2.65 2.53
CA ALA A 470 -17.60 2.28 1.63
C ALA A 470 -18.82 3.16 1.89
N GLY A 471 -19.62 3.38 0.86
CA GLY A 471 -20.81 4.20 1.00
C GLY A 471 -21.66 4.25 -0.26
N TRP A 472 -22.60 5.18 -0.22
CA TRP A 472 -23.54 5.42 -1.29
C TRP A 472 -23.92 6.89 -1.35
N LEU A 473 -24.16 7.40 -2.55
CA LEU A 473 -24.60 8.76 -2.82
C LEU A 473 -25.82 8.72 -3.73
N ARG A 474 -26.87 9.49 -3.43
CA ARG A 474 -28.00 9.65 -4.35
C ARG A 474 -27.62 10.69 -5.41
N VAL A 475 -27.71 10.31 -6.68
CA VAL A 475 -27.60 11.26 -7.79
C VAL A 475 -28.88 12.10 -7.81
N PRO A 476 -28.83 13.44 -7.74
CA PRO A 476 -30.04 14.26 -7.76
C PRO A 476 -30.89 14.01 -9.02
N ASP A 477 -32.21 13.95 -8.82
CA ASP A 477 -33.17 13.62 -9.88
C ASP A 477 -33.30 14.76 -10.94
N SER A 478 -32.81 15.97 -10.62
CA SER A 478 -32.89 17.16 -11.48
C SER A 478 -31.64 17.42 -12.33
N LEU A 479 -30.69 16.49 -12.36
CA LEU A 479 -29.44 16.67 -13.10
C LEU A 479 -29.66 16.50 -14.62
N ALA A 480 -29.12 17.45 -15.39
CA ALA A 480 -29.08 17.37 -16.84
C ALA A 480 -28.06 16.33 -17.32
N THR A 481 -28.25 15.81 -18.54
CA THR A 481 -27.27 14.93 -19.18
C THR A 481 -25.93 15.65 -19.34
N GLY A 482 -24.84 15.03 -18.89
CA GLY A 482 -23.51 15.62 -18.98
C GLY A 482 -22.43 14.82 -18.27
N THR A 483 -21.22 15.40 -18.24
CA THR A 483 -20.06 14.86 -17.54
C THR A 483 -19.87 15.59 -16.22
N TYR A 484 -20.01 14.86 -15.12
CA TYR A 484 -19.87 15.31 -13.75
C TYR A 484 -18.55 14.78 -13.19
N ARG A 485 -18.08 15.32 -12.06
CA ARG A 485 -16.82 14.88 -11.44
C ARG A 485 -17.09 14.33 -10.05
N LEU A 486 -16.57 13.14 -9.78
CA LEU A 486 -16.47 12.58 -8.45
C LEU A 486 -15.06 12.82 -7.92
N GLN A 487 -14.96 13.35 -6.72
CA GLN A 487 -13.70 13.72 -6.11
C GLN A 487 -13.62 13.17 -4.69
N ALA A 488 -12.45 12.69 -4.27
CA ALA A 488 -12.20 12.30 -2.89
C ALA A 488 -10.88 12.87 -2.38
N TYR A 489 -10.87 13.25 -1.10
CA TYR A 489 -9.70 13.82 -0.44
C TYR A 489 -9.78 13.67 1.08
N SER A 490 -8.62 13.64 1.71
CA SER A 490 -8.42 13.76 3.16
C SER A 490 -8.12 15.20 3.54
N GLU A 491 -8.21 15.54 4.82
CA GLU A 491 -7.83 16.89 5.30
C GLU A 491 -6.35 17.22 5.01
N SER A 492 -5.47 16.21 4.95
CA SER A 492 -4.05 16.40 4.60
C SER A 492 -3.84 16.89 3.16
N ASP A 493 -4.79 16.61 2.25
CA ASP A 493 -4.70 17.00 0.84
C ASP A 493 -4.91 18.51 0.61
N ARG A 494 -5.52 19.20 1.58
CA ARG A 494 -5.75 20.65 1.51
C ARG A 494 -4.45 21.44 1.40
N ARG A 495 -3.37 20.98 2.04
CA ARG A 495 -2.03 21.60 1.94
C ARG A 495 -1.50 21.63 0.50
N ASN A 496 -1.89 20.66 -0.31
CA ASN A 496 -1.42 20.49 -1.67
C ASN A 496 -2.34 21.16 -2.70
N ALA A 497 -3.43 21.82 -2.26
CA ALA A 497 -4.44 22.46 -3.11
C ALA A 497 -4.94 21.54 -4.25
N ARG A 498 -4.97 20.22 -4.00
CA ARG A 498 -5.38 19.20 -4.96
C ARG A 498 -6.08 18.05 -4.24
N PRO A 499 -7.16 17.47 -4.80
CA PRO A 499 -7.71 16.21 -4.30
C PRO A 499 -6.78 15.01 -4.50
N ALA A 500 -6.94 14.01 -3.64
CA ALA A 500 -6.25 12.72 -3.74
C ALA A 500 -6.81 11.84 -4.88
N PHE A 501 -8.10 11.97 -5.20
CA PHE A 501 -8.75 11.21 -6.27
C PHE A 501 -9.76 12.08 -7.01
N GLU A 502 -9.77 11.97 -8.34
CA GLU A 502 -10.77 12.58 -9.22
C GLU A 502 -11.15 11.59 -10.33
N ARG A 503 -12.43 11.59 -10.70
CA ARG A 503 -12.98 10.75 -11.76
C ARG A 503 -14.14 11.44 -12.45
N ASN A 504 -14.14 11.42 -13.78
CA ASN A 504 -15.29 11.86 -14.57
C ASN A 504 -16.38 10.79 -14.59
N MET A 505 -17.63 11.24 -14.54
CA MET A 505 -18.82 10.41 -14.48
C MET A 505 -19.86 10.94 -15.46
N THR A 506 -20.36 10.06 -16.31
CA THR A 506 -21.48 10.41 -17.17
C THR A 506 -22.78 10.21 -16.41
N ILE A 507 -23.59 11.27 -16.33
CA ILE A 507 -24.95 11.24 -15.79
C ILE A 507 -25.89 11.61 -16.91
N VAL A 508 -26.97 10.84 -17.05
CA VAL A 508 -27.99 10.99 -18.10
C VAL A 508 -29.31 11.35 -17.45
N ALA A 509 -30.00 12.37 -17.97
CA ALA A 509 -31.31 12.79 -17.47
C ALA A 509 -32.35 11.66 -17.65
N THR A 510 -33.32 11.58 -16.73
CA THR A 510 -34.36 10.54 -16.74
C THR A 510 -35.36 10.72 -17.89
N ASN A 511 -35.64 11.97 -18.27
CA ASN A 511 -36.40 12.34 -19.46
C ASN A 511 -35.54 13.31 -20.28
N PRO A 512 -34.59 12.82 -21.08
CA PRO A 512 -33.79 13.69 -21.93
C PRO A 512 -34.68 14.27 -23.03
N ASP A 513 -34.65 15.59 -23.25
CA ASP A 513 -35.37 16.23 -24.36
C ASP A 513 -34.89 15.64 -25.70
N ASP A 514 -35.79 15.48 -26.69
CA ASP A 514 -35.49 14.88 -28.01
C ASP A 514 -34.32 15.61 -28.73
N SER A 515 -34.12 16.91 -28.43
CA SER A 515 -32.98 17.71 -28.91
C SER A 515 -31.62 17.29 -28.32
N THR A 516 -31.60 16.83 -27.06
CA THR A 516 -30.39 16.31 -26.37
C THR A 516 -30.01 14.90 -26.85
N LEU A 517 -31.00 14.12 -27.28
CA LEU A 517 -30.81 12.82 -27.92
C LEU A 517 -30.36 12.97 -29.38
N ALA A 518 -30.91 13.93 -30.11
CA ALA A 518 -30.50 14.26 -31.49
C ALA A 518 -29.06 14.77 -31.56
N SER A 519 -28.59 15.54 -30.59
CA SER A 519 -27.19 16.00 -30.53
C SER A 519 -26.19 14.88 -30.23
N SER A 520 -26.60 13.79 -29.57
CA SER A 520 -25.79 12.56 -29.46
C SER A 520 -25.76 11.73 -30.76
N ARG A 521 -26.80 11.84 -31.61
CA ARG A 521 -26.89 11.19 -32.93
C ARG A 521 -26.19 11.98 -34.03
N SER A 522 -26.17 13.31 -33.96
CA SER A 522 -25.55 14.20 -34.95
C SER A 522 -24.06 14.47 -34.71
N ALA A 523 -23.47 13.99 -33.61
CA ALA A 523 -22.05 14.12 -33.31
C ALA A 523 -21.13 13.35 -34.27
N THR A 524 -21.67 12.68 -35.30
CA THR A 524 -20.87 11.95 -36.29
C THR A 524 -20.62 12.67 -37.62
N ASN A 525 -21.32 13.73 -38.04
CA ASN A 525 -21.07 14.29 -39.39
C ASN A 525 -21.60 15.72 -39.64
N GLU A 526 -21.22 16.70 -38.83
CA GLU A 526 -21.18 18.09 -39.30
C GLU A 526 -19.78 18.66 -39.09
N ARG A 527 -19.02 18.78 -40.17
CA ARG A 527 -17.83 19.65 -40.26
C ARG A 527 -18.32 21.10 -40.20
N THR A 528 -18.73 21.55 -39.01
CA THR A 528 -18.73 22.97 -38.70
C THR A 528 -17.28 23.42 -38.66
N ILE A 529 -17.00 24.59 -39.25
CA ILE A 529 -15.68 25.21 -39.42
C ILE A 529 -14.82 24.97 -38.16
N PRO A 530 -13.60 24.38 -38.25
CA PRO A 530 -12.87 24.03 -37.04
C PRO A 530 -12.49 25.30 -36.29
N ASP A 531 -12.96 25.38 -35.05
CA ASP A 531 -12.42 26.27 -34.05
C ASP A 531 -10.90 26.06 -33.91
N SER A 532 -10.15 27.14 -33.68
CA SER A 532 -8.70 27.05 -33.44
C SER A 532 -8.39 26.06 -32.31
N LEU A 533 -7.48 25.11 -32.56
CA LEU A 533 -7.03 24.14 -31.56
C LEU A 533 -6.17 24.82 -30.50
N ASP A 534 -6.22 24.31 -29.27
CA ASP A 534 -5.16 24.61 -28.29
C ASP A 534 -3.99 23.67 -28.56
N VAL A 535 -2.87 24.26 -29.00
CA VAL A 535 -1.64 23.55 -29.37
C VAL A 535 -0.54 24.06 -28.48
N GLN A 536 0.08 23.15 -27.74
CA GLN A 536 1.14 23.45 -26.80
C GLN A 536 2.42 22.72 -27.19
N PHE A 537 3.55 23.44 -27.14
CA PHE A 537 4.89 22.90 -27.30
C PHE A 537 5.64 23.02 -25.97
N LEU A 538 6.13 21.90 -25.45
CA LEU A 538 6.58 21.75 -24.07
C LEU A 538 8.02 21.19 -24.08
N PRO A 539 9.05 22.01 -23.81
CA PRO A 539 10.44 21.56 -23.84
C PRO A 539 10.71 20.52 -22.76
N GLU A 540 11.39 19.42 -23.10
CA GLU A 540 11.74 18.38 -22.14
C GLU A 540 12.51 18.98 -20.96
N GLY A 541 11.99 18.75 -19.74
CA GLY A 541 12.57 19.25 -18.51
C GLY A 541 12.15 20.69 -18.11
N GLY A 542 11.58 21.46 -19.04
CA GLY A 542 10.97 22.77 -18.78
C GLY A 542 11.63 23.97 -19.48
N HIS A 543 12.88 23.87 -19.93
CA HIS A 543 13.60 24.97 -20.59
C HIS A 543 14.15 24.58 -21.96
N TRP A 544 14.18 25.52 -22.90
CA TRP A 544 14.68 25.30 -24.26
C TRP A 544 15.95 26.11 -24.50
N VAL A 545 17.11 25.45 -24.59
CA VAL A 545 18.43 26.12 -24.50
C VAL A 545 19.12 26.17 -25.87
N ALA A 546 19.63 27.35 -26.23
CA ALA A 546 20.35 27.58 -27.48
C ALA A 546 21.54 26.62 -27.67
N GLY A 547 21.65 26.05 -28.88
CA GLY A 547 22.74 25.15 -29.27
C GLY A 547 22.66 23.73 -28.71
N LEU A 548 21.69 23.42 -27.83
CA LEU A 548 21.52 22.10 -27.23
C LEU A 548 20.32 21.35 -27.85
N PRO A 549 20.52 20.15 -28.42
CA PRO A 549 19.42 19.31 -28.88
C PRO A 549 18.41 19.05 -27.78
N SER A 550 17.15 19.40 -28.02
CA SER A 550 16.08 19.30 -27.04
C SER A 550 14.84 18.68 -27.67
N ARG A 551 14.15 17.82 -26.92
CA ARG A 551 12.85 17.29 -27.32
C ARG A 551 11.75 18.26 -26.92
N LEU A 552 10.82 18.55 -27.83
CA LEU A 552 9.59 19.28 -27.55
C LEU A 552 8.43 18.29 -27.53
N GLY A 553 7.76 18.16 -26.39
CA GLY A 553 6.45 17.52 -26.28
C GLY A 553 5.39 18.38 -26.97
N ILE A 554 4.42 17.73 -27.61
CA ILE A 554 3.37 18.37 -28.39
C ILE A 554 2.03 17.88 -27.86
N LYS A 555 1.18 18.81 -27.45
CA LYS A 555 -0.19 18.53 -27.03
C LYS A 555 -1.16 19.32 -27.89
N THR A 556 -2.11 18.63 -28.51
CA THR A 556 -3.16 19.23 -29.35
C THR A 556 -4.53 18.82 -28.85
N ILE A 557 -5.30 19.79 -28.36
CA ILE A 557 -6.66 19.56 -27.84
C ILE A 557 -7.68 20.49 -28.51
N ASN A 558 -8.93 20.02 -28.59
CA ASN A 558 -10.08 20.84 -29.00
C ASN A 558 -10.63 21.68 -27.82
N LYS A 559 -11.66 22.50 -28.06
CA LYS A 559 -12.34 23.29 -27.00
C LYS A 559 -12.96 22.43 -25.90
N GLN A 560 -13.25 21.16 -26.18
CA GLN A 560 -13.79 20.19 -25.23
C GLN A 560 -12.67 19.54 -24.37
N GLY A 561 -11.40 19.87 -24.62
CA GLY A 561 -10.25 19.34 -23.90
C GLY A 561 -9.80 17.94 -24.35
N GLN A 562 -10.34 17.43 -25.46
CA GLN A 562 -9.99 16.11 -26.00
C GLN A 562 -8.82 16.21 -26.97
N GLY A 563 -7.96 15.20 -26.96
CA GLY A 563 -6.86 15.04 -27.89
C GLY A 563 -7.31 14.96 -29.36
N VAL A 564 -6.63 15.71 -30.24
CA VAL A 564 -6.85 15.69 -31.69
C VAL A 564 -5.57 15.33 -32.42
N ALA A 565 -5.60 14.33 -33.32
CA ALA A 565 -4.46 14.01 -34.16
C ALA A 565 -4.15 15.15 -35.15
N THR A 566 -2.88 15.57 -35.19
CA THR A 566 -2.41 16.66 -36.06
C THR A 566 -1.07 16.32 -36.67
N THR A 567 -0.73 17.02 -37.75
CA THR A 567 0.61 17.03 -38.34
C THR A 567 1.10 18.47 -38.44
N GLY A 568 2.39 18.70 -38.63
CA GLY A 568 2.87 20.05 -38.84
C GLY A 568 4.36 20.15 -39.10
N ARG A 569 4.80 21.39 -39.29
CA ARG A 569 6.21 21.75 -39.49
C ARG A 569 6.64 22.88 -38.56
N LEU A 570 7.87 22.83 -38.11
CA LEU A 570 8.51 23.87 -37.31
C LEU A 570 9.35 24.77 -38.21
N VAL A 571 9.18 26.09 -38.10
CA VAL A 571 9.90 27.06 -38.91
C VAL A 571 10.51 28.18 -38.05
N SER A 572 11.68 28.67 -38.45
CA SER A 572 12.32 29.83 -37.84
C SER A 572 11.66 31.15 -38.28
N GLN A 573 12.02 32.26 -37.63
CA GLN A 573 11.64 33.60 -38.09
C GLN A 573 12.03 33.85 -39.56
N ALA A 574 13.16 33.32 -40.01
CA ALA A 574 13.65 33.42 -41.39
C ALA A 574 12.93 32.47 -42.38
N GLY A 575 11.97 31.67 -41.92
CA GLY A 575 11.20 30.74 -42.74
C GLY A 575 11.89 29.38 -43.01
N THR A 576 13.04 29.12 -42.41
CA THR A 576 13.75 27.84 -42.52
C THR A 576 12.98 26.74 -41.78
N GLU A 577 12.69 25.61 -42.43
CA GLU A 577 12.08 24.44 -41.80
C GLU A 577 13.10 23.68 -40.95
N LEU A 578 12.80 23.47 -39.66
CA LEU A 578 13.66 22.73 -38.73
C LEU A 578 13.29 21.24 -38.63
N GLY A 579 12.04 20.91 -38.92
CA GLY A 579 11.55 19.54 -38.82
C GLY A 579 10.03 19.46 -38.91
N ARG A 580 9.55 18.23 -39.07
CA ARG A 580 8.12 17.89 -39.12
C ARG A 580 7.74 17.03 -37.92
N PHE A 581 6.48 17.11 -37.54
CA PHE A 581 5.94 16.32 -36.44
C PHE A 581 4.55 15.77 -36.78
N SER A 582 4.16 14.75 -36.02
CA SER A 582 2.79 14.24 -35.96
C SER A 582 2.43 13.92 -34.52
N THR A 583 1.15 14.07 -34.18
CA THR A 583 0.60 13.61 -32.90
C THR A 583 -0.21 12.34 -33.10
N ASN A 584 -0.32 11.54 -32.05
CA ASN A 584 -1.17 10.35 -32.02
C ASN A 584 -2.67 10.75 -31.95
N ARG A 585 -3.55 9.75 -31.95
CA ARG A 585 -5.02 9.97 -31.90
C ARG A 585 -5.51 10.71 -30.64
N LEU A 586 -4.71 10.74 -29.58
CA LEU A 586 -4.98 11.45 -28.31
C LEU A 586 -4.27 12.81 -28.28
N GLY A 587 -3.77 13.30 -29.43
CA GLY A 587 -3.15 14.62 -29.53
C GLY A 587 -1.78 14.76 -28.90
N PHE A 588 -1.11 13.65 -28.53
CA PHE A 588 0.25 13.68 -27.99
C PHE A 588 1.29 13.34 -29.05
N GLY A 589 2.41 14.06 -29.06
CA GLY A 589 3.56 13.78 -29.91
C GLY A 589 4.83 14.42 -29.38
N SER A 590 5.91 14.24 -30.12
CA SER A 590 7.22 14.80 -29.76
C SER A 590 8.06 15.09 -31.00
N VAL A 591 8.92 16.11 -30.95
CA VAL A 591 9.89 16.41 -32.01
C VAL A 591 11.22 16.88 -31.42
N ASP A 592 12.33 16.39 -31.96
CA ASP A 592 13.68 16.78 -31.53
C ASP A 592 14.16 17.98 -32.35
N VAL A 593 14.60 19.05 -31.67
CA VAL A 593 14.98 20.33 -32.29
C VAL A 593 16.15 20.96 -31.54
N THR A 594 17.09 21.57 -32.29
CA THR A 594 18.17 22.37 -31.70
C THR A 594 17.92 23.85 -31.97
N PRO A 595 17.55 24.66 -30.97
CA PRO A 595 17.28 26.08 -31.16
C PRO A 595 18.57 26.90 -31.25
N GLN A 596 18.48 28.09 -31.84
CA GLN A 596 19.56 29.07 -31.95
C GLN A 596 19.27 30.27 -31.05
N ALA A 597 20.33 30.89 -30.52
CA ALA A 597 20.20 32.07 -29.66
C ALA A 597 19.52 33.23 -30.40
N GLY A 598 18.63 33.94 -29.71
CA GLY A 598 17.94 35.12 -30.24
C GLY A 598 16.92 34.86 -31.36
N THR A 599 16.69 33.60 -31.76
CA THR A 599 15.74 33.26 -32.82
C THR A 599 14.37 32.90 -32.23
N THR A 600 13.29 33.46 -32.79
CA THR A 600 11.92 33.03 -32.49
C THR A 600 11.46 31.95 -33.47
N TYR A 601 10.68 30.99 -32.98
CA TYR A 601 10.19 29.86 -33.77
C TYR A 601 8.66 29.79 -33.76
N ARG A 602 8.08 29.29 -34.85
CA ARG A 602 6.65 29.00 -34.96
C ARG A 602 6.40 27.61 -35.56
N ALA A 603 5.33 26.96 -35.13
CA ALA A 603 4.81 25.75 -35.73
C ALA A 603 3.67 26.11 -36.68
N VAL A 604 3.64 25.48 -37.85
CA VAL A 604 2.47 25.46 -38.74
C VAL A 604 1.83 24.10 -38.58
N VAL A 605 0.68 24.07 -37.91
CA VAL A 605 -0.07 22.86 -37.53
C VAL A 605 -1.21 22.67 -38.52
N THR A 606 -1.37 21.46 -39.03
CA THR A 606 -2.40 21.07 -39.99
C THR A 606 -3.30 19.96 -39.47
N THR A 607 -4.60 20.13 -39.66
CA THR A 607 -5.63 19.13 -39.34
C THR A 607 -6.40 18.74 -40.59
N GLY A 608 -6.05 17.61 -41.22
CA GLY A 608 -6.63 17.23 -42.50
C GLY A 608 -6.20 18.17 -43.65
N ALA A 609 -7.07 18.37 -44.64
CA ALA A 609 -6.69 18.99 -45.91
C ALA A 609 -6.60 20.54 -45.90
N ASP A 610 -7.31 21.27 -45.02
CA ASP A 610 -7.60 22.69 -45.29
C ASP A 610 -7.37 23.70 -44.15
N LEU A 611 -6.93 23.30 -42.95
CA LEU A 611 -6.62 24.27 -41.87
C LEU A 611 -5.15 24.24 -41.46
N ALA A 612 -4.49 25.39 -41.56
CA ALA A 612 -3.14 25.63 -41.05
C ALA A 612 -3.18 26.69 -39.94
N GLN A 613 -2.94 26.29 -38.69
CA GLN A 613 -2.81 27.20 -37.54
C GLN A 613 -1.33 27.46 -37.27
N SER A 614 -0.95 28.74 -37.10
CA SER A 614 0.40 29.13 -36.68
C SER A 614 0.46 29.29 -35.17
N VAL A 615 1.43 28.64 -34.52
CA VAL A 615 1.59 28.61 -33.05
C VAL A 615 3.01 29.01 -32.69
N THR A 616 3.18 29.98 -31.81
CA THR A 616 4.51 30.42 -31.34
C THR A 616 5.12 29.38 -30.39
N LEU A 617 6.39 29.05 -30.56
CA LEU A 617 7.11 28.12 -29.67
C LEU A 617 7.62 28.84 -28.41
N PRO A 618 7.99 28.07 -27.35
CA PRO A 618 8.64 28.60 -26.16
C PRO A 618 9.86 29.47 -26.47
N THR A 619 10.16 30.41 -25.58
CA THR A 619 11.35 31.26 -25.69
C THR A 619 12.64 30.45 -25.51
N VAL A 620 13.66 30.75 -26.31
CA VAL A 620 14.97 30.11 -26.23
C VAL A 620 15.84 30.81 -25.19
N GLU A 621 16.36 30.06 -24.23
CA GLU A 621 17.32 30.55 -23.24
C GLU A 621 18.74 30.51 -23.82
N PRO A 622 19.55 31.56 -23.63
CA PRO A 622 20.89 31.63 -24.19
C PRO A 622 21.85 30.65 -23.52
N ASN A 623 21.63 30.31 -22.25
CA ASN A 623 22.46 29.41 -21.46
C ASN A 623 21.63 28.56 -20.52
N GLY A 624 22.08 27.34 -20.26
CA GLY A 624 21.36 26.44 -19.35
C GLY A 624 21.85 25.00 -19.42
N LEU A 625 21.14 24.14 -18.70
CA LEU A 625 21.30 22.69 -18.70
C LEU A 625 20.09 22.06 -19.37
N VAL A 626 20.27 20.95 -20.08
CA VAL A 626 19.20 20.12 -20.67
C VAL A 626 19.33 18.70 -20.14
N LEU A 627 18.20 18.10 -19.78
CA LEU A 627 18.07 16.71 -19.38
C LEU A 627 17.17 15.99 -20.39
N ALA A 628 17.69 14.95 -21.02
CA ALA A 628 16.92 14.06 -21.89
C ALA A 628 16.88 12.64 -21.33
N THR A 629 15.75 11.97 -21.50
CA THR A 629 15.52 10.61 -20.99
C THR A 629 15.20 9.63 -22.12
N ASP A 630 15.70 8.40 -22.05
CA ASP A 630 15.30 7.32 -22.96
C ASP A 630 15.01 6.04 -22.19
N MET A 631 13.75 5.60 -22.32
CA MET A 631 13.21 4.34 -21.83
C MET A 631 12.32 3.66 -22.90
N VAL A 632 12.16 4.32 -24.05
CA VAL A 632 11.37 3.84 -25.19
C VAL A 632 12.17 2.82 -25.99
N THR A 633 13.47 3.06 -26.16
CA THR A 633 14.38 2.14 -26.86
C THR A 633 14.51 0.83 -26.09
N ASP A 634 14.85 0.91 -24.80
CA ASP A 634 15.06 -0.22 -23.91
C ASP A 634 14.46 0.10 -22.54
N SER A 635 13.44 -0.66 -22.13
CA SER A 635 12.78 -0.43 -20.83
C SER A 635 13.52 -1.04 -19.65
N THR A 636 14.64 -1.75 -19.89
CA THR A 636 15.52 -2.33 -18.85
C THR A 636 16.50 -1.33 -18.28
N GLN A 637 16.70 -0.22 -18.98
CA GLN A 637 17.65 0.81 -18.64
C GLN A 637 16.97 2.17 -18.75
N LEU A 638 17.02 2.97 -17.68
CA LEU A 638 16.75 4.39 -17.75
C LEU A 638 18.05 5.07 -18.18
N ARG A 639 18.10 5.58 -19.41
CA ARG A 639 19.22 6.37 -19.91
C ARG A 639 18.93 7.84 -19.73
N LEU A 640 19.83 8.55 -19.07
CA LEU A 640 19.78 9.98 -18.83
C LEU A 640 20.93 10.63 -19.60
N LYS A 641 20.63 11.65 -20.40
CA LYS A 641 21.63 12.46 -21.10
C LYS A 641 21.54 13.89 -20.58
N ILE A 642 22.66 14.41 -20.14
CA ILE A 642 22.79 15.76 -19.59
C ILE A 642 23.70 16.55 -20.52
N GLN A 643 23.26 17.76 -20.87
CA GLN A 643 24.04 18.68 -21.70
C GLN A 643 24.00 20.08 -21.10
N ALA A 644 25.11 20.80 -21.21
CA ALA A 644 25.30 22.13 -20.67
C ALA A 644 25.80 23.07 -21.75
N SER A 645 25.31 24.31 -21.75
CA SER A 645 25.90 25.37 -22.58
C SER A 645 27.30 25.75 -22.05
N ALA A 646 28.10 26.43 -22.87
CA ALA A 646 29.52 26.68 -22.59
C ALA A 646 29.83 27.23 -21.17
N PRO A 647 29.09 28.21 -20.60
CA PRO A 647 29.37 28.72 -19.24
C PRO A 647 29.20 27.68 -18.12
N LEU A 648 28.43 26.63 -18.37
CA LEU A 648 28.11 25.57 -17.40
C LEU A 648 28.83 24.26 -17.71
N ALA A 649 29.56 24.18 -18.82
CA ALA A 649 30.13 22.94 -19.35
C ALA A 649 31.16 22.25 -18.46
N GLN A 650 31.76 22.98 -17.51
CA GLN A 650 32.75 22.49 -16.55
C GLN A 650 32.22 22.43 -15.11
N GLN A 651 30.96 22.79 -14.89
CA GLN A 651 30.38 22.77 -13.55
C GLN A 651 29.88 21.37 -13.20
N PRO A 652 30.03 20.93 -11.94
CA PRO A 652 29.37 19.71 -11.49
C PRO A 652 27.86 19.92 -11.42
N VAL A 653 27.12 18.85 -11.67
CA VAL A 653 25.66 18.81 -11.56
C VAL A 653 25.24 17.74 -10.58
N TYR A 654 24.05 17.90 -9.99
CA TYR A 654 23.45 16.91 -9.11
C TYR A 654 22.18 16.36 -9.75
N LEU A 655 21.93 15.08 -9.56
CA LEU A 655 20.75 14.41 -10.07
C LEU A 655 20.09 13.63 -8.93
N THR A 656 18.78 13.75 -8.82
CA THR A 656 17.97 12.93 -7.92
C THR A 656 16.92 12.17 -8.71
N ILE A 657 16.66 10.92 -8.31
CA ILE A 657 15.48 10.18 -8.73
C ILE A 657 14.60 9.95 -7.52
N GLN A 658 13.34 10.33 -7.64
CA GLN A 658 12.32 10.12 -6.63
C GLN A 658 11.21 9.25 -7.18
N SER A 659 10.58 8.46 -6.33
CA SER A 659 9.37 7.72 -6.67
C SER A 659 8.53 7.60 -5.42
N ARG A 660 7.20 7.78 -5.52
CA ARG A 660 6.29 7.66 -4.38
C ARG A 660 6.67 8.57 -3.20
N GLY A 661 7.14 9.77 -3.53
CA GLY A 661 7.66 10.74 -2.56
C GLY A 661 9.02 10.39 -1.94
N GLN A 662 9.58 9.20 -2.17
CA GLN A 662 10.88 8.78 -1.63
C GLN A 662 12.04 9.18 -2.54
N LEU A 663 13.18 9.55 -1.95
CA LEU A 663 14.44 9.74 -2.67
C LEU A 663 15.11 8.38 -2.89
N VAL A 664 15.10 7.88 -4.12
CA VAL A 664 15.57 6.54 -4.49
C VAL A 664 17.05 6.56 -4.89
N GLN A 665 17.47 7.59 -5.61
CA GLN A 665 18.83 7.71 -6.11
C GLN A 665 19.31 9.16 -5.98
N GLN A 666 20.58 9.32 -5.63
CA GLN A 666 21.27 10.59 -5.66
C GLN A 666 22.65 10.43 -6.30
N THR A 667 22.99 11.34 -7.22
CA THR A 667 24.23 11.28 -7.98
C THR A 667 24.82 12.68 -8.16
N LYS A 668 26.13 12.82 -7.97
CA LYS A 668 26.90 14.01 -8.36
C LYS A 668 27.77 13.66 -9.57
N LEU A 669 27.72 14.50 -10.61
CA LEU A 669 28.40 14.27 -11.88
C LEU A 669 29.26 15.47 -12.25
N GLN A 670 30.49 15.21 -12.68
CA GLN A 670 31.31 16.17 -13.42
C GLN A 670 31.07 15.96 -14.91
N LEU A 671 30.71 17.03 -15.62
CA LEU A 671 30.50 17.01 -17.06
C LEU A 671 31.85 16.96 -17.81
N GLN A 672 31.92 16.19 -18.90
CA GLN A 672 33.05 16.21 -19.83
C GLN A 672 32.63 16.94 -21.10
N SER A 673 33.31 18.05 -21.42
CA SER A 673 32.96 18.90 -22.56
C SER A 673 31.47 19.30 -22.59
N GLY A 674 30.90 19.59 -21.39
CA GLY A 674 29.50 19.97 -21.23
C GLY A 674 28.49 18.85 -21.44
N LYS A 675 28.91 17.59 -21.46
CA LYS A 675 28.01 16.43 -21.57
C LYS A 675 28.19 15.52 -20.37
N ALA A 676 27.22 14.64 -20.14
CA ALA A 676 27.35 13.42 -19.35
C ALA A 676 26.15 12.52 -19.67
N SER A 677 26.36 11.21 -19.69
CA SER A 677 25.29 10.22 -19.79
C SER A 677 25.34 9.27 -18.60
N LEU A 678 24.18 8.89 -18.08
CA LEU A 678 24.02 7.99 -16.95
C LEU A 678 23.03 6.89 -17.32
N THR A 679 23.41 5.64 -17.09
CA THR A 679 22.50 4.50 -17.33
C THR A 679 22.17 3.82 -16.01
N ILE A 680 20.87 3.70 -15.70
CA ILE A 680 20.37 3.13 -14.45
C ILE A 680 19.48 1.93 -14.77
N PRO A 681 19.81 0.73 -14.27
CA PRO A 681 18.92 -0.43 -14.41
C PRO A 681 17.57 -0.16 -13.76
N THR A 682 16.48 -0.29 -14.51
CA THR A 682 15.12 -0.03 -14.00
C THR A 682 14.69 -1.01 -12.91
N ALA A 683 15.34 -2.18 -12.85
CA ALA A 683 15.27 -3.15 -11.76
C ALA A 683 15.56 -2.56 -10.36
N LYS A 684 16.38 -1.50 -10.29
CA LYS A 684 16.76 -0.84 -9.03
C LYS A 684 15.83 0.30 -8.64
N LEU A 685 14.81 0.58 -9.44
CA LEU A 685 13.88 1.68 -9.24
C LEU A 685 12.47 1.13 -8.89
N PRO A 686 11.74 1.78 -7.97
CA PRO A 686 10.34 1.42 -7.70
C PRO A 686 9.49 1.49 -8.97
N VAL A 687 8.54 0.56 -9.08
CA VAL A 687 7.59 0.48 -10.19
C VAL A 687 6.59 1.64 -10.13
N GLY A 688 6.26 2.21 -11.31
CA GLY A 688 5.35 3.34 -11.47
C GLY A 688 6.08 4.60 -11.91
N LEU A 689 5.55 5.77 -11.56
CA LEU A 689 6.21 7.03 -11.89
C LEU A 689 7.46 7.28 -11.05
N ALA A 690 8.49 7.78 -11.70
CA ALA A 690 9.70 8.29 -11.09
C ALA A 690 10.01 9.69 -11.62
N GLN A 691 10.34 10.60 -10.72
CA GLN A 691 10.70 11.99 -10.98
C GLN A 691 12.22 12.11 -10.98
N VAL A 692 12.78 12.52 -12.12
CA VAL A 692 14.20 12.81 -12.29
C VAL A 692 14.38 14.33 -12.26
N THR A 693 15.18 14.82 -11.32
CA THR A 693 15.46 16.26 -11.18
C THR A 693 16.96 16.50 -11.31
N LEU A 694 17.33 17.45 -12.18
CA LEU A 694 18.69 17.93 -12.39
C LEU A 694 18.89 19.27 -11.67
N TYR A 695 19.99 19.41 -10.94
CA TYR A 695 20.36 20.61 -10.19
C TYR A 695 21.72 21.14 -10.65
N ASN A 696 21.88 22.46 -10.59
CA ASN A 696 23.15 23.13 -10.86
C ASN A 696 24.15 22.98 -9.70
N ALA A 697 25.34 23.56 -9.86
CA ALA A 697 26.40 23.52 -8.88
C ALA A 697 26.03 24.17 -7.52
N GLN A 698 24.97 24.98 -7.46
CA GLN A 698 24.45 25.64 -6.25
C GLN A 698 23.31 24.85 -5.59
N GLY A 699 22.93 23.67 -6.11
CA GLY A 699 21.82 22.88 -5.59
C GLY A 699 20.45 23.45 -5.93
N GLN A 700 20.36 24.32 -6.94
CA GLN A 700 19.08 24.81 -7.45
C GLN A 700 18.60 23.89 -8.57
N PRO A 701 17.32 23.47 -8.56
CA PRO A 701 16.79 22.62 -9.61
C PRO A 701 16.70 23.40 -10.93
N GLN A 702 16.97 22.71 -12.05
CA GLN A 702 17.06 23.31 -13.38
C GLN A 702 16.16 22.59 -14.39
N GLN A 703 16.08 21.25 -14.33
CA GLN A 703 15.25 20.45 -15.24
C GLN A 703 14.56 19.35 -14.45
N GLU A 704 13.33 19.00 -14.82
CA GLU A 704 12.59 17.90 -14.20
C GLU A 704 11.80 17.06 -15.20
N ARG A 705 11.90 15.74 -15.05
CA ARG A 705 11.28 14.78 -15.97
C ARG A 705 10.62 13.63 -15.22
N LEU A 706 9.36 13.35 -15.53
CA LEU A 706 8.67 12.13 -15.11
C LEU A 706 8.97 10.98 -16.08
N VAL A 707 9.36 9.82 -15.57
CA VAL A 707 9.54 8.58 -16.33
C VAL A 707 8.72 7.46 -15.70
N PHE A 708 8.28 6.48 -16.49
CA PHE A 708 7.47 5.36 -16.01
C PHE A 708 8.27 4.05 -15.91
N ILE A 709 8.62 3.64 -14.71
CA ILE A 709 9.32 2.39 -14.44
C ILE A 709 8.34 1.21 -14.59
N PRO A 710 8.56 0.30 -15.56
CA PRO A 710 7.63 -0.79 -15.83
C PRO A 710 7.63 -1.83 -14.71
N ASP A 711 6.45 -2.40 -14.48
CA ASP A 711 6.30 -3.55 -13.58
C ASP A 711 6.95 -4.79 -14.20
N ARG A 712 8.03 -5.27 -13.57
CA ARG A 712 8.78 -6.47 -14.00
C ARG A 712 8.52 -7.67 -13.11
N GLN A 713 7.77 -7.49 -12.03
CA GLN A 713 7.36 -8.62 -11.20
C GLN A 713 6.32 -9.43 -11.95
N LEU A 714 6.24 -10.73 -11.63
CA LEU A 714 5.13 -11.53 -12.12
C LEU A 714 3.82 -10.94 -11.58
N PRO A 715 2.84 -10.63 -12.45
CA PRO A 715 1.63 -9.96 -12.05
C PRO A 715 0.82 -10.85 -11.10
N VAL A 716 0.13 -10.22 -10.14
CA VAL A 716 -0.86 -10.90 -9.32
C VAL A 716 -1.95 -11.45 -10.25
N GLN A 717 -2.22 -12.75 -10.14
CA GLN A 717 -3.21 -13.43 -10.95
C GLN A 717 -4.52 -13.51 -10.18
N ALA A 718 -5.57 -12.90 -10.71
CA ALA A 718 -6.93 -13.08 -10.23
C ALA A 718 -7.71 -13.90 -11.27
N ARG A 719 -8.13 -15.11 -10.89
CA ARG A 719 -8.91 -16.02 -11.74
C ARG A 719 -10.35 -16.10 -11.23
N LEU A 720 -11.30 -15.95 -12.15
CA LEU A 720 -12.71 -16.14 -11.90
C LEU A 720 -13.09 -17.59 -12.17
N ILE A 721 -13.77 -18.22 -11.22
CA ILE A 721 -14.19 -19.63 -11.29
C ILE A 721 -15.69 -19.67 -11.08
N THR A 722 -16.42 -20.22 -12.04
CA THR A 722 -17.87 -20.43 -11.98
C THR A 722 -18.17 -21.90 -11.73
N ASP A 723 -19.29 -22.19 -11.06
CA ASP A 723 -19.75 -23.57 -10.82
C ASP A 723 -20.30 -24.26 -12.07
N LYS A 724 -20.74 -23.49 -13.07
CA LYS A 724 -21.26 -23.99 -14.35
C LYS A 724 -20.71 -23.17 -15.52
N SER A 725 -20.79 -23.76 -16.72
CA SER A 725 -20.45 -23.09 -17.99
C SER A 725 -21.64 -22.37 -18.63
N THR A 726 -22.87 -22.69 -18.22
CA THR A 726 -24.12 -22.07 -18.70
C THR A 726 -25.12 -21.95 -17.56
N TYR A 727 -25.92 -20.89 -17.58
CA TYR A 727 -26.97 -20.62 -16.58
C TYR A 727 -28.26 -20.20 -17.27
N LEU A 728 -29.41 -20.50 -16.66
CA LEU A 728 -30.73 -20.05 -17.07
C LEU A 728 -31.02 -18.63 -16.53
N PRO A 729 -31.98 -17.88 -17.14
CA PRO A 729 -32.47 -16.63 -16.56
C PRO A 729 -32.90 -16.80 -15.10
N ARG A 730 -32.59 -15.80 -14.25
CA ARG A 730 -32.80 -15.83 -12.79
C ARG A 730 -32.08 -16.92 -12.00
N GLU A 731 -31.30 -17.80 -12.65
CA GLU A 731 -30.46 -18.75 -11.95
C GLU A 731 -29.38 -18.02 -11.13
N THR A 732 -28.90 -18.66 -10.07
CA THR A 732 -27.84 -18.10 -9.23
C THR A 732 -26.48 -18.64 -9.68
N VAL A 733 -25.59 -17.74 -10.09
CA VAL A 733 -24.18 -18.04 -10.36
C VAL A 733 -23.42 -18.15 -9.03
N GLN A 734 -22.68 -19.24 -8.81
CA GLN A 734 -21.67 -19.28 -7.76
C GLN A 734 -20.33 -18.88 -8.35
N LEU A 735 -19.84 -17.70 -7.96
CA LEU A 735 -18.58 -17.16 -8.44
C LEU A 735 -17.55 -17.18 -7.33
N ALA A 736 -16.42 -17.83 -7.59
CA ALA A 736 -15.23 -17.76 -6.76
C ALA A 736 -14.15 -16.92 -7.47
N VAL A 737 -13.48 -16.07 -6.70
CA VAL A 737 -12.31 -15.31 -7.13
C VAL A 737 -11.12 -15.91 -6.41
N ARG A 738 -10.20 -16.53 -7.17
CA ARG A 738 -8.91 -17.01 -6.67
C ARG A 738 -7.83 -16.01 -7.02
N VAL A 739 -7.14 -15.50 -6.01
CA VAL A 739 -6.02 -14.57 -6.16
C VAL A 739 -4.74 -15.25 -5.71
N ALA A 740 -3.74 -15.23 -6.58
CA ALA A 740 -2.44 -15.81 -6.32
C ALA A 740 -1.32 -14.94 -6.90
N ASP A 741 -0.10 -15.10 -6.40
CA ASP A 741 1.06 -14.44 -6.97
C ASP A 741 1.49 -15.10 -8.30
N GLY A 742 2.59 -14.63 -8.87
CA GLY A 742 3.18 -15.20 -10.08
C GLY A 742 3.58 -16.68 -9.99
N PHE A 743 3.72 -17.20 -8.77
CA PHE A 743 4.13 -18.57 -8.46
C PHE A 743 2.94 -19.47 -8.09
N ASP A 744 1.70 -18.98 -8.25
CA ASP A 744 0.44 -19.65 -7.85
C ASP A 744 0.29 -19.84 -6.33
N GLU A 745 1.05 -19.08 -5.54
CA GLU A 745 0.87 -19.02 -4.08
C GLU A 745 -0.33 -18.12 -3.74
N PRO A 746 -1.22 -18.55 -2.84
CA PRO A 746 -2.42 -17.79 -2.51
C PRO A 746 -2.08 -16.44 -1.88
N LEU A 747 -2.75 -15.39 -2.34
CA LEU A 747 -2.60 -14.04 -1.80
C LEU A 747 -3.89 -13.56 -1.12
N THR A 748 -3.72 -12.98 0.07
CA THR A 748 -4.77 -12.21 0.72
C THR A 748 -4.85 -10.82 0.09
N ILE A 749 -6.04 -10.45 -0.35
CA ILE A 749 -6.33 -9.11 -0.86
C ILE A 749 -7.44 -8.46 -0.06
N THR A 750 -7.41 -7.13 -0.02
CA THR A 750 -8.60 -6.32 0.27
C THR A 750 -9.03 -5.66 -1.03
N GLY A 751 -10.30 -5.79 -1.39
CA GLY A 751 -10.81 -5.34 -2.69
C GLY A 751 -12.30 -5.00 -2.68
N SER A 752 -12.85 -4.80 -3.85
CA SER A 752 -14.28 -4.66 -4.14
C SER A 752 -14.60 -5.38 -5.44
N ALA A 753 -15.84 -5.85 -5.55
CA ALA A 753 -16.32 -6.53 -6.74
C ALA A 753 -17.64 -5.94 -7.22
N THR A 754 -17.75 -5.74 -8.54
CA THR A 754 -19.00 -5.41 -9.23
C THR A 754 -19.27 -6.42 -10.33
N VAL A 755 -20.56 -6.74 -10.52
CA VAL A 755 -21.04 -7.59 -11.61
C VAL A 755 -22.15 -6.85 -12.33
N THR A 756 -21.89 -6.51 -13.59
CA THR A 756 -22.83 -5.76 -14.45
C THR A 756 -23.25 -6.57 -15.67
N ASP A 757 -24.43 -6.27 -16.19
CA ASP A 757 -24.92 -6.80 -17.46
C ASP A 757 -24.36 -5.97 -18.62
N GLU A 758 -23.44 -6.57 -19.38
CA GLU A 758 -22.74 -5.92 -20.50
C GLU A 758 -23.69 -5.48 -21.61
N SER A 759 -24.84 -6.14 -21.76
CA SER A 759 -25.83 -5.77 -22.78
C SER A 759 -26.56 -4.45 -22.46
N GLN A 760 -26.52 -4.02 -21.20
CA GLN A 760 -27.23 -2.83 -20.72
C GLN A 760 -26.29 -1.70 -20.28
N LEU A 761 -25.03 -2.01 -19.96
CA LEU A 761 -24.03 -1.05 -19.51
C LEU A 761 -22.72 -1.28 -20.27
N PRO A 762 -22.18 -0.26 -20.98
CA PRO A 762 -20.90 -0.38 -21.62
C PRO A 762 -19.77 -0.50 -20.59
N ALA A 763 -18.61 -0.98 -21.05
CA ALA A 763 -17.39 -1.04 -20.25
C ALA A 763 -16.99 0.35 -19.73
N ASP A 764 -16.57 0.40 -18.47
CA ASP A 764 -15.95 1.59 -17.88
C ASP A 764 -14.46 1.69 -18.30
N SER A 765 -14.22 1.92 -19.59
CA SER A 765 -12.88 1.96 -20.17
C SER A 765 -12.18 3.32 -20.05
N ALA A 766 -12.95 4.39 -19.85
CA ALA A 766 -12.46 5.77 -19.80
C ALA A 766 -11.76 6.13 -18.48
N SER A 767 -12.07 5.42 -17.38
CA SER A 767 -11.51 5.70 -16.06
C SER A 767 -10.35 4.77 -15.71
N ALA A 768 -9.34 5.30 -15.02
CA ALA A 768 -8.25 4.49 -14.50
C ALA A 768 -8.77 3.46 -13.47
N ASN A 769 -8.38 2.20 -13.63
CA ASN A 769 -8.52 1.19 -12.58
C ASN A 769 -7.46 1.39 -11.48
N ILE A 770 -7.56 0.68 -10.37
CA ILE A 770 -6.65 0.84 -9.22
C ILE A 770 -5.18 0.66 -9.61
N ARG A 771 -4.86 -0.29 -10.51
CA ARG A 771 -3.49 -0.52 -10.97
C ARG A 771 -2.95 0.70 -11.71
N THR A 772 -3.72 1.23 -12.65
CA THR A 772 -3.36 2.42 -13.42
C THR A 772 -3.29 3.66 -12.54
N HIS A 773 -4.18 3.78 -11.55
CA HIS A 773 -4.19 4.90 -10.62
C HIS A 773 -2.93 4.92 -9.75
N LEU A 774 -2.60 3.79 -9.12
CA LEU A 774 -1.43 3.69 -8.25
C LEU A 774 -0.10 3.80 -9.00
N LEU A 775 -0.05 3.44 -10.29
CA LEU A 775 1.19 3.45 -11.06
C LEU A 775 1.36 4.70 -11.93
N LEU A 776 0.29 5.41 -12.28
CA LEU A 776 0.30 6.47 -13.28
C LEU A 776 -0.59 7.68 -12.91
N THR A 777 -1.92 7.52 -12.87
CA THR A 777 -2.81 8.70 -12.84
C THR A 777 -2.89 9.39 -11.48
N GLY A 778 -2.52 8.72 -10.39
CA GLY A 778 -2.54 9.30 -9.05
C GLY A 778 -1.60 10.50 -8.89
N GLU A 779 -0.48 10.53 -9.63
CA GLU A 779 0.49 11.64 -9.56
C GLU A 779 0.35 12.65 -10.71
N LEU A 780 -0.26 12.28 -11.84
CA LEU A 780 -0.46 13.18 -13.00
C LEU A 780 -1.61 14.17 -12.76
N LYS A 781 -1.48 15.39 -13.30
CA LYS A 781 -2.52 16.42 -13.18
C LYS A 781 -3.51 16.33 -14.35
N GLY A 782 -4.79 16.58 -14.06
CA GLY A 782 -5.87 16.55 -15.05
C GLY A 782 -6.24 15.14 -15.52
N GLN A 783 -7.23 15.05 -16.41
CA GLN A 783 -7.73 13.78 -16.91
C GLN A 783 -6.77 13.15 -17.92
N VAL A 784 -6.43 11.87 -17.73
CA VAL A 784 -5.67 11.08 -18.70
C VAL A 784 -6.64 10.25 -19.53
N GLU A 785 -6.74 10.54 -20.82
CA GLU A 785 -7.59 9.78 -21.75
C GLU A 785 -7.09 8.35 -21.91
N GLU A 786 -8.01 7.37 -21.82
CA GLU A 786 -7.73 5.94 -21.98
C GLU A 786 -6.57 5.40 -21.12
N ALA A 787 -6.47 5.91 -19.89
CA ALA A 787 -5.35 5.69 -18.97
C ALA A 787 -4.89 4.23 -18.84
N ASN A 788 -5.83 3.27 -18.84
CA ASN A 788 -5.52 1.85 -18.66
C ASN A 788 -4.63 1.25 -19.77
N GLN A 789 -4.64 1.82 -20.98
CA GLN A 789 -3.85 1.29 -22.11
C GLN A 789 -2.34 1.49 -21.92
N TYR A 790 -1.94 2.56 -21.23
CA TYR A 790 -0.54 2.89 -21.00
C TYR A 790 0.20 1.90 -20.09
N VAL A 791 -0.51 1.25 -19.16
CA VAL A 791 0.09 0.34 -18.16
C VAL A 791 -0.07 -1.14 -18.55
N THR A 792 -0.91 -1.45 -19.53
CA THR A 792 -1.25 -2.83 -19.92
C THR A 792 -0.45 -3.35 -21.12
N THR A 793 0.15 -2.49 -21.93
CA THR A 793 0.79 -2.87 -23.22
C THR A 793 2.31 -2.62 -23.21
N GLY A 794 3.12 -3.65 -23.51
CA GLY A 794 4.59 -3.60 -23.40
C GLY A 794 5.38 -3.26 -24.68
N GLY A 795 4.70 -2.94 -25.79
CA GLY A 795 5.35 -2.69 -27.09
C GLY A 795 6.07 -1.33 -27.18
N LYS A 796 6.98 -1.18 -28.16
CA LYS A 796 7.69 0.10 -28.41
C LYS A 796 6.73 1.26 -28.69
N ALA A 797 5.67 1.02 -29.46
CA ALA A 797 4.65 2.05 -29.77
C ALA A 797 3.90 2.52 -28.51
N SER A 798 3.50 1.59 -27.63
CA SER A 798 2.85 1.95 -26.35
C SER A 798 3.80 2.71 -25.43
N ARG A 799 5.06 2.25 -25.31
CA ARG A 799 6.10 2.97 -24.56
C ARG A 799 6.30 4.38 -25.08
N LYS A 800 6.29 4.57 -26.41
CA LYS A 800 6.35 5.91 -27.00
C LYS A 800 5.12 6.76 -26.65
N SER A 801 3.91 6.21 -26.78
CA SER A 801 2.69 6.95 -26.40
C SER A 801 2.69 7.35 -24.93
N LEU A 802 3.17 6.49 -24.03
CA LEU A 802 3.34 6.80 -22.61
C LEU A 802 4.41 7.88 -22.40
N ASP A 803 5.53 7.79 -23.10
CA ASP A 803 6.57 8.82 -23.04
C ASP A 803 6.04 10.20 -23.50
N ASP A 804 5.27 10.23 -24.59
CA ASP A 804 4.62 11.44 -25.12
C ASP A 804 3.58 12.01 -24.13
N LEU A 805 2.84 11.16 -23.41
CA LEU A 805 1.95 11.57 -22.31
C LEU A 805 2.76 12.24 -21.17
N LEU A 806 3.88 11.66 -20.76
CA LEU A 806 4.71 12.19 -19.68
C LEU A 806 5.48 13.45 -20.07
N LEU A 807 5.81 13.62 -21.35
CA LEU A 807 6.40 14.85 -21.90
C LEU A 807 5.40 16.00 -21.97
N THR A 808 4.10 15.73 -21.91
CA THR A 808 3.04 16.72 -22.10
C THR A 808 2.21 16.92 -20.83
N GLN A 809 1.43 15.92 -20.42
CA GLN A 809 0.60 15.98 -19.23
C GLN A 809 1.39 15.73 -17.93
N GLY A 810 2.52 15.03 -18.03
CA GLY A 810 3.53 14.92 -16.98
C GLY A 810 4.55 16.06 -16.98
N TRP A 811 4.39 17.07 -17.84
CA TRP A 811 5.35 18.16 -18.00
C TRP A 811 5.42 19.05 -16.77
N ARG A 812 6.64 19.44 -16.40
CA ARG A 812 6.90 20.27 -15.23
C ARG A 812 7.96 21.30 -15.56
N ARG A 813 7.81 22.50 -15.00
CA ARG A 813 8.79 23.59 -15.02
C ARG A 813 8.88 24.14 -13.60
N PHE A 814 10.09 24.45 -13.14
CA PHE A 814 10.28 25.03 -11.82
C PHE A 814 9.79 26.48 -11.82
N THR A 815 8.85 26.77 -10.92
CA THR A 815 8.47 28.13 -10.55
C THR A 815 8.40 28.15 -9.04
N TRP A 816 9.42 28.71 -8.39
CA TRP A 816 9.43 28.83 -6.94
C TRP A 816 8.43 29.90 -6.52
N GLN A 817 7.22 29.47 -6.15
CA GLN A 817 6.52 30.11 -5.07
C GLN A 817 6.77 29.23 -3.86
N THR A 818 7.49 29.74 -2.87
CA THR A 818 7.53 29.12 -1.54
C THR A 818 6.06 28.88 -1.18
N PRO A 819 5.60 27.63 -0.96
CA PRO A 819 4.32 27.45 -0.33
C PRO A 819 4.41 28.29 0.93
N ALA A 820 3.52 29.26 1.10
CA ALA A 820 3.39 29.91 2.38
C ALA A 820 3.06 28.77 3.34
N THR A 821 4.07 28.23 4.03
CA THR A 821 3.86 27.41 5.19
C THR A 821 3.14 28.35 6.12
N GLN A 822 1.81 28.26 6.15
CA GLN A 822 1.02 28.79 7.23
C GLN A 822 1.23 27.78 8.36
N PRO A 823 2.16 28.02 9.31
CA PRO A 823 2.32 27.13 10.45
C PRO A 823 1.00 26.93 11.20
N GLU A 824 0.08 27.90 11.11
CA GLU A 824 -1.30 27.81 11.59
C GLU A 824 -2.06 26.65 10.94
N LEU A 825 -2.07 26.52 9.60
CA LEU A 825 -2.73 25.42 8.90
C LEU A 825 -2.10 24.05 9.23
N ALA A 826 -0.78 24.00 9.39
CA ALA A 826 -0.09 22.74 9.74
C ALA A 826 -0.44 22.28 11.17
N ASN A 827 -0.48 23.22 12.12
CA ASN A 827 -0.88 22.95 13.51
C ASN A 827 -2.37 22.58 13.62
N GLU A 828 -3.22 23.26 12.86
CA GLU A 828 -4.66 22.97 12.77
C GLU A 828 -4.91 21.55 12.25
N LEU A 829 -4.23 21.14 11.17
CA LEU A 829 -4.37 19.79 10.60
C LEU A 829 -3.85 18.68 11.52
N ALA A 830 -2.89 18.97 12.41
CA ALA A 830 -2.30 17.99 13.33
C ALA A 830 -3.21 17.68 14.54
N SER A 831 -4.15 18.56 14.87
CA SER A 831 -5.13 18.36 15.95
C SER A 831 -6.45 17.72 15.51
N LEU A 832 -6.64 17.47 14.21
CA LEU A 832 -7.92 17.00 13.67
C LEU A 832 -8.23 15.56 14.07
N GLN A 833 -9.44 15.38 14.61
CA GLN A 833 -10.07 14.08 14.80
C GLN A 833 -11.56 14.15 14.45
N GLY A 834 -12.09 13.14 13.77
CA GLY A 834 -13.52 13.03 13.44
C GLY A 834 -14.06 14.10 12.48
N GLN A 835 -15.38 14.27 12.44
CA GLN A 835 -16.06 15.31 11.65
C GLN A 835 -15.91 16.68 12.33
N ARG A 836 -15.89 17.74 11.50
CA ARG A 836 -15.71 19.12 11.94
C ARG A 836 -16.87 20.01 11.49
N ILE A 837 -17.22 20.97 12.35
CA ILE A 837 -18.08 22.10 12.01
C ILE A 837 -17.36 23.40 12.37
N SER A 838 -17.27 24.32 11.42
CA SER A 838 -16.68 25.65 11.60
C SER A 838 -17.57 26.72 10.98
N GLY A 839 -17.30 27.98 11.34
CA GLY A 839 -18.00 29.12 10.79
C GLY A 839 -17.66 30.42 11.50
N TYR A 840 -18.41 31.46 11.18
CA TYR A 840 -18.23 32.81 11.72
C TYR A 840 -19.47 33.26 12.50
N VAL A 841 -19.22 33.93 13.62
CA VAL A 841 -20.20 34.71 14.36
C VAL A 841 -20.13 36.15 13.90
N ILE A 842 -21.21 36.63 13.29
CA ILE A 842 -21.31 37.98 12.72
C ILE A 842 -22.52 38.73 13.27
N ASP A 843 -22.49 40.05 13.25
CA ASP A 843 -23.67 40.88 13.52
C ASP A 843 -24.56 41.06 12.27
N LYS A 844 -25.66 41.78 12.42
CA LYS A 844 -26.59 42.12 11.32
C LYS A 844 -25.98 42.91 10.16
N ASN A 845 -24.79 43.48 10.33
CA ASN A 845 -24.04 44.22 9.31
C ASN A 845 -22.84 43.41 8.80
N GLU A 846 -22.83 42.09 9.01
CA GLU A 846 -21.75 41.17 8.65
C GLU A 846 -20.41 41.42 9.35
N LYS A 847 -20.38 42.16 10.47
CA LYS A 847 -19.14 42.38 11.23
C LYS A 847 -18.89 41.25 12.23
N PRO A 848 -17.64 40.76 12.37
CA PRO A 848 -17.32 39.66 13.28
C PRO A 848 -17.55 40.04 14.76
N ILE A 849 -18.06 39.11 15.54
CA ILE A 849 -18.24 39.24 16.99
C ILE A 849 -17.18 38.40 17.71
N PRO A 850 -16.07 39.00 18.15
CA PRO A 850 -14.96 38.24 18.74
C PRO A 850 -15.30 37.73 20.14
N ALA A 851 -14.61 36.66 20.56
CA ALA A 851 -14.67 36.10 21.90
C ALA A 851 -16.06 35.65 22.40
N SER A 852 -17.06 35.58 21.52
CA SER A 852 -18.38 34.98 21.80
C SER A 852 -18.27 33.47 21.95
N VAL A 853 -19.20 32.86 22.67
CA VAL A 853 -19.32 31.40 22.79
C VAL A 853 -20.48 30.93 21.93
N VAL A 854 -20.18 30.03 21.00
CA VAL A 854 -21.15 29.34 20.14
C VAL A 854 -21.50 28.01 20.79
N LEU A 855 -22.77 27.83 21.11
CA LEU A 855 -23.33 26.55 21.55
C LEU A 855 -24.11 25.94 20.38
N LEU A 856 -23.69 24.76 19.95
CA LEU A 856 -24.34 23.99 18.91
C LEU A 856 -25.10 22.83 19.52
N THR A 857 -26.41 22.78 19.28
CA THR A 857 -27.26 21.64 19.66
C THR A 857 -27.52 20.79 18.44
N PHE A 858 -27.28 19.50 18.54
CA PHE A 858 -27.55 18.53 17.51
C PHE A 858 -28.73 17.68 17.93
N SER A 859 -29.74 17.55 17.08
CA SER A 859 -30.88 16.67 17.32
C SER A 859 -31.16 15.80 16.10
N SER A 860 -31.32 14.49 16.30
CA SER A 860 -31.68 13.57 15.23
C SER A 860 -33.21 13.44 15.12
N PRO A 861 -33.75 13.13 13.93
CA PRO A 861 -35.17 12.79 13.76
C PRO A 861 -35.62 11.59 14.62
N ARG A 862 -34.67 10.77 15.10
CA ARG A 862 -34.92 9.60 15.96
C ARG A 862 -34.88 9.92 17.46
N GLY A 863 -34.71 11.18 17.84
CA GLY A 863 -34.80 11.66 19.23
C GLY A 863 -33.48 11.68 19.99
N GLU A 864 -32.32 11.45 19.36
CA GLU A 864 -31.04 11.65 20.02
C GLU A 864 -30.68 13.14 20.03
N SER A 865 -30.11 13.67 21.13
CA SER A 865 -29.64 15.06 21.16
C SER A 865 -28.39 15.23 22.02
N PHE A 866 -27.46 16.04 21.54
CA PHE A 866 -26.25 16.42 22.27
C PHE A 866 -25.86 17.87 21.94
N ALA A 867 -25.02 18.48 22.79
CA ALA A 867 -24.53 19.83 22.56
C ALA A 867 -23.01 19.90 22.63
N ARG A 868 -22.44 20.84 21.88
CA ARG A 868 -21.02 21.20 21.89
C ARG A 868 -20.87 22.70 21.90
N SER A 869 -19.83 23.21 22.55
CA SER A 869 -19.55 24.65 22.56
C SER A 869 -18.16 24.94 22.01
N ALA A 870 -18.00 26.10 21.38
CA ALA A 870 -16.72 26.63 20.93
C ALA A 870 -16.66 28.13 21.18
N ARG A 871 -15.47 28.63 21.51
CA ARG A 871 -15.24 30.07 21.62
C ARG A 871 -14.76 30.60 20.27
N ALA A 872 -15.39 31.67 19.80
CA ALA A 872 -14.99 32.40 18.62
C ALA A 872 -13.68 33.16 18.88
N ASP A 873 -12.79 33.18 17.89
CA ASP A 873 -11.53 33.91 17.93
C ASP A 873 -11.72 35.43 17.75
N GLN A 874 -10.62 36.16 17.54
CA GLN A 874 -10.63 37.62 17.33
C GLN A 874 -11.30 38.04 16.01
N PHE A 875 -11.49 37.11 15.07
CA PHE A 875 -12.17 37.32 13.79
C PHE A 875 -13.60 36.75 13.82
N GLY A 876 -14.10 36.37 15.00
CA GLY A 876 -15.43 35.77 15.14
C GLY A 876 -15.50 34.34 14.61
N HIS A 877 -14.39 33.71 14.22
CA HIS A 877 -14.37 32.35 13.69
C HIS A 877 -14.35 31.33 14.83
N PHE A 878 -15.16 30.27 14.72
CA PHE A 878 -15.24 29.19 15.68
C PHE A 878 -15.08 27.83 15.00
N THR A 879 -14.66 26.82 15.76
CA THR A 879 -14.49 25.45 15.26
C THR A 879 -14.85 24.45 16.36
N ILE A 880 -15.57 23.39 15.97
CA ILE A 880 -15.90 22.23 16.81
C ILE A 880 -15.43 20.97 16.07
N ASP A 881 -14.47 20.27 16.67
CA ASP A 881 -13.87 19.04 16.15
C ASP A 881 -14.34 17.80 16.94
N GLY A 882 -13.95 16.60 16.51
CA GLY A 882 -14.22 15.35 17.23
C GLY A 882 -15.66 14.88 17.14
N LEU A 883 -16.42 15.33 16.15
CA LEU A 883 -17.82 14.93 15.99
C LEU A 883 -17.90 13.55 15.31
N SER A 884 -18.85 12.72 15.77
CA SER A 884 -19.16 11.42 15.17
C SER A 884 -20.64 11.33 14.91
N MET A 885 -21.15 12.19 14.03
CA MET A 885 -22.57 12.21 13.67
C MET A 885 -22.87 11.14 12.63
N THR A 886 -24.03 10.50 12.76
CA THR A 886 -24.57 9.57 11.76
C THR A 886 -25.90 10.10 11.23
N ASP A 887 -26.14 9.91 9.94
CA ASP A 887 -27.35 10.37 9.24
C ASP A 887 -27.49 11.91 9.26
N THR A 888 -28.68 12.43 9.01
CA THR A 888 -28.98 13.87 9.02
C THR A 888 -29.33 14.33 10.43
N MET A 889 -28.66 15.40 10.89
CA MET A 889 -28.92 16.05 12.17
C MET A 889 -29.43 17.48 11.97
N TYR A 890 -30.38 17.89 12.79
CA TYR A 890 -30.76 19.29 12.95
C TYR A 890 -29.78 19.97 13.90
N LEU A 891 -29.22 21.08 13.45
CA LEU A 891 -28.29 21.90 14.18
C LEU A 891 -28.97 23.20 14.58
N ARG A 892 -29.04 23.44 15.90
CA ARG A 892 -29.50 24.71 16.45
C ARG A 892 -28.34 25.47 17.08
N PRO A 893 -27.87 26.56 16.44
CA PRO A 893 -26.84 27.41 17.00
C PRO A 893 -27.40 28.41 18.02
N GLN A 894 -26.67 28.67 19.11
CA GLN A 894 -26.93 29.75 20.06
C GLN A 894 -25.63 30.50 20.34
N VAL A 895 -25.64 31.82 20.18
CA VAL A 895 -24.46 32.67 20.45
C VAL A 895 -24.64 33.38 21.77
N THR A 896 -23.60 33.32 22.60
CA THR A 896 -23.57 33.97 23.92
C THR A 896 -22.26 34.74 24.13
N THR A 897 -22.24 35.63 25.12
CA THR A 897 -21.01 36.23 25.63
C THR A 897 -20.18 35.19 26.41
N ALA A 898 -18.94 35.52 26.77
CA ALA A 898 -18.13 34.68 27.69
C ALA A 898 -18.78 34.49 29.09
N THR A 899 -19.80 35.28 29.42
CA THR A 899 -20.63 35.13 30.64
C THR A 899 -21.97 34.41 30.38
N PHE A 900 -22.09 33.73 29.24
CA PHE A 900 -23.27 32.97 28.80
C PHE A 900 -24.57 33.78 28.62
N LYS A 901 -24.50 35.11 28.54
CA LYS A 901 -25.64 35.95 28.15
C LYS A 901 -25.91 35.84 26.64
N PRO A 902 -27.14 35.53 26.18
CA PRO A 902 -27.47 35.47 24.75
C PRO A 902 -27.20 36.77 24.00
N ILE A 903 -26.66 36.67 22.77
CA ILE A 903 -26.44 37.81 21.87
C ILE A 903 -27.49 37.73 20.76
N SER A 904 -28.62 38.42 20.93
CA SER A 904 -29.77 38.34 20.02
C SER A 904 -29.53 38.91 18.62
N THR A 905 -28.49 39.73 18.44
CA THR A 905 -28.09 40.31 17.15
C THR A 905 -27.08 39.48 16.38
N ALA A 906 -26.58 38.38 16.96
CA ALA A 906 -25.56 37.54 16.35
C ALA A 906 -26.19 36.54 15.36
N GLN A 907 -25.56 36.41 14.21
CA GLN A 907 -25.86 35.42 13.19
C GLN A 907 -24.67 34.47 13.06
N ILE A 908 -24.95 33.20 12.77
CA ILE A 908 -23.93 32.19 12.51
C ILE A 908 -23.94 31.86 11.02
N ARG A 909 -22.79 32.01 10.38
CA ARG A 909 -22.55 31.55 9.03
C ARG A 909 -21.60 30.37 9.10
N LEU A 910 -22.13 29.17 8.89
CA LEU A 910 -21.31 27.96 8.82
C LEU A 910 -20.50 27.93 7.54
N ASP A 911 -19.31 27.36 7.63
CA ASP A 911 -18.56 26.97 6.46
C ASP A 911 -19.27 25.79 5.79
N GLN A 912 -19.37 25.83 4.46
CA GLN A 912 -19.85 24.66 3.73
C GLN A 912 -18.74 23.61 3.74
N PRO A 913 -19.03 22.35 4.16
CA PRO A 913 -18.05 21.29 4.04
C PRO A 913 -17.76 21.07 2.55
N GLY A 914 -16.50 21.26 2.17
CA GLY A 914 -16.03 21.01 0.82
C GLY A 914 -15.91 22.21 -0.11
N GLY A 915 -15.69 21.93 -1.40
CA GLY A 915 -15.51 22.98 -2.42
C GLY A 915 -14.11 23.62 -2.45
N TYR A 916 -13.15 23.08 -1.71
CA TYR A 916 -11.77 23.60 -1.62
C TYR A 916 -11.01 23.60 -2.96
N PHE A 917 -11.42 22.77 -3.92
CA PHE A 917 -10.67 22.51 -5.14
C PHE A 917 -11.46 22.87 -6.41
N SER A 918 -12.51 23.69 -6.29
CA SER A 918 -13.44 24.03 -7.38
C SER A 918 -12.74 24.74 -8.54
N THR A 919 -12.33 23.97 -9.55
CA THR A 919 -11.87 24.43 -10.86
C THR A 919 -12.94 24.18 -11.92
N LYS A 920 -13.14 25.13 -12.85
CA LYS A 920 -14.05 24.98 -13.99
C LYS A 920 -13.57 23.80 -14.87
N SER A 921 -14.46 22.88 -15.22
CA SER A 921 -14.15 21.79 -16.16
C SER A 921 -14.52 22.18 -17.60
N SER A 922 -13.91 21.49 -18.57
CA SER A 922 -14.32 21.57 -19.98
C SER A 922 -15.64 20.81 -20.20
N GLU A 923 -16.43 21.29 -21.16
CA GLU A 923 -17.68 20.66 -21.62
C GLU A 923 -17.47 19.18 -22.02
N PRO A 924 -18.51 18.33 -21.96
CA PRO A 924 -18.40 16.89 -22.19
C PRO A 924 -17.69 16.52 -23.50
N SER A 925 -16.82 15.51 -23.43
CA SER A 925 -16.43 14.69 -24.57
C SER A 925 -17.67 14.04 -25.21
N SER A 926 -17.59 13.74 -26.52
CA SER A 926 -18.60 12.94 -27.22
C SER A 926 -18.98 11.70 -26.41
N LEU A 927 -20.25 11.64 -26.03
CA LEU A 927 -20.81 10.51 -25.30
C LEU A 927 -20.81 9.29 -26.25
N PRO A 928 -20.49 8.07 -25.77
CA PRO A 928 -20.73 6.87 -26.56
C PRO A 928 -22.22 6.80 -26.94
N ASP A 929 -22.60 6.02 -27.96
CA ASP A 929 -24.01 5.86 -28.30
C ASP A 929 -24.80 5.38 -27.06
N LEU A 930 -25.55 6.31 -26.46
CA LEU A 930 -26.31 6.08 -25.24
C LEU A 930 -27.65 5.39 -25.54
N THR A 931 -28.00 5.19 -26.82
CA THR A 931 -29.28 4.63 -27.25
C THR A 931 -29.59 3.28 -26.58
N PRO A 932 -28.67 2.28 -26.53
CA PRO A 932 -28.95 1.00 -25.87
C PRO A 932 -29.17 1.16 -24.37
N PHE A 933 -28.36 2.00 -23.71
CA PHE A 933 -28.48 2.29 -22.28
C PHE A 933 -29.81 2.97 -21.95
N LEU A 934 -30.22 3.95 -22.76
CA LEU A 934 -31.46 4.71 -22.60
C LEU A 934 -32.70 3.84 -22.83
N MET A 935 -32.72 3.03 -23.91
CA MET A 935 -33.81 2.09 -24.17
C MET A 935 -33.95 1.08 -23.02
N ALA A 936 -32.85 0.50 -22.56
CA ALA A 936 -32.85 -0.40 -21.41
C ALA A 936 -33.33 0.31 -20.12
N SER A 937 -32.91 1.56 -19.92
CA SER A 937 -33.30 2.39 -18.77
C SER A 937 -34.79 2.69 -18.75
N GLN A 938 -35.35 3.14 -19.88
CA GLN A 938 -36.78 3.42 -20.02
C GLN A 938 -37.60 2.17 -19.70
N GLN A 939 -37.20 1.02 -20.25
CA GLN A 939 -37.89 -0.24 -20.00
C GLN A 939 -37.76 -0.73 -18.55
N ARG A 940 -36.63 -0.50 -17.88
CA ARG A 940 -36.44 -0.74 -16.43
C ARG A 940 -37.39 0.13 -15.59
N GLN A 941 -37.51 1.42 -15.92
CA GLN A 941 -38.38 2.34 -15.20
C GLN A 941 -39.85 2.04 -15.40
N ILE A 942 -40.28 1.63 -16.60
CA ILE A 942 -41.66 1.19 -16.88
C ILE A 942 -41.99 -0.09 -16.09
N SER A 943 -41.08 -1.07 -16.09
CA SER A 943 -41.33 -2.38 -15.47
C SER A 943 -41.27 -2.39 -13.94
N ALA A 944 -40.60 -1.43 -13.30
CA ALA A 944 -40.50 -1.36 -11.85
C ALA A 944 -40.32 0.07 -11.32
N ALA A 945 -41.22 0.98 -11.68
CA ALA A 945 -41.16 2.40 -11.31
C ALA A 945 -40.93 2.61 -9.80
N ASP A 946 -41.56 1.80 -8.95
CA ASP A 946 -41.42 1.86 -7.49
C ASP A 946 -40.05 1.49 -6.93
N ARG A 947 -39.22 0.76 -7.70
CA ARG A 947 -37.84 0.42 -7.29
C ARG A 947 -36.84 1.52 -7.68
N TYR A 948 -37.17 2.33 -8.68
CA TYR A 948 -36.27 3.32 -9.26
C TYR A 948 -36.68 4.77 -9.00
N ARG A 949 -37.92 5.03 -8.54
CA ARG A 949 -38.42 6.36 -8.13
C ARG A 949 -38.65 6.41 -6.63
N ASP A 950 -38.31 7.54 -6.02
CA ASP A 950 -38.54 7.77 -4.59
C ASP A 950 -40.00 8.13 -4.32
N ARG A 951 -40.71 7.32 -3.54
CA ARG A 951 -42.10 7.57 -3.13
C ARG A 951 -42.23 8.65 -2.03
N SER A 952 -41.12 9.07 -1.42
CA SER A 952 -41.08 10.07 -0.35
C SER A 952 -40.98 11.52 -0.86
N ALA A 953 -40.65 11.72 -2.13
CA ALA A 953 -40.76 13.01 -2.80
C ALA A 953 -42.23 13.36 -3.05
N ARG A 954 -42.89 13.93 -2.03
CA ARG A 954 -44.25 14.50 -2.15
C ARG A 954 -44.15 16.03 -2.23
N GLN A 955 -44.69 16.62 -3.29
CA GLN A 955 -45.11 18.01 -3.27
C GLN A 955 -46.33 18.09 -2.34
N LEU A 956 -46.19 18.78 -1.20
CA LEU A 956 -47.25 18.85 -0.18
C LEU A 956 -48.33 19.86 -0.62
N GLY A 957 -49.56 19.36 -0.76
CA GLY A 957 -50.78 20.16 -0.59
C GLY A 957 -51.11 20.25 0.90
N GLU A 958 -51.53 21.43 1.33
CA GLU A 958 -51.83 21.82 2.71
C GLU A 958 -52.73 20.80 3.45
N VAL A 959 -52.38 20.49 4.71
CA VAL A 959 -53.19 19.64 5.60
C VAL A 959 -53.55 20.44 6.85
N THR A 960 -54.83 20.78 6.99
CA THR A 960 -55.41 21.37 8.19
C THR A 960 -55.66 20.29 9.25
N VAL A 961 -55.15 20.49 10.47
CA VAL A 961 -55.40 19.61 11.62
C VAL A 961 -56.36 20.29 12.59
N ARG A 962 -57.49 19.63 12.93
CA ARG A 962 -58.36 20.02 14.06
C ARG A 962 -57.99 19.18 15.29
N ALA A 963 -57.74 19.84 16.41
CA ALA A 963 -57.47 19.20 17.70
C ALA A 963 -58.71 19.28 18.61
N THR A 964 -58.90 18.26 19.45
CA THR A 964 -59.83 18.23 20.59
C THR A 964 -59.01 18.11 21.88
N ASN A 965 -59.38 18.88 22.91
CA ASN A 965 -58.71 18.93 24.20
C ASN A 965 -59.21 17.83 25.15
N MET A 966 -58.28 17.16 25.84
CA MET A 966 -58.52 16.46 27.12
C MET A 966 -57.39 16.81 28.11
N ASP A 967 -57.72 16.84 29.39
CA ASP A 967 -56.94 17.44 30.50
C ASP A 967 -55.54 16.85 30.73
N ALA A 968 -54.51 17.71 30.66
CA ALA A 968 -53.08 17.38 30.68
C ALA A 968 -52.56 16.78 32.01
N ALA A 969 -53.20 17.11 33.15
CA ALA A 969 -52.69 16.73 34.47
C ALA A 969 -52.80 15.22 34.77
N ARG A 970 -53.75 14.50 34.15
CA ARG A 970 -53.94 13.05 34.37
C ARG A 970 -53.06 12.18 33.46
N GLN A 971 -52.69 12.68 32.29
CA GLN A 971 -51.92 11.93 31.29
C GLN A 971 -50.40 12.00 31.53
N ALA A 972 -49.90 13.11 32.09
CA ALA A 972 -48.48 13.29 32.39
C ALA A 972 -47.94 12.24 33.39
N GLN A 973 -48.78 11.75 34.31
CA GLN A 973 -48.41 10.74 35.30
C GLN A 973 -48.50 9.29 34.77
N GLN A 974 -49.21 9.05 33.66
CA GLN A 974 -49.30 7.73 33.01
C GLN A 974 -48.17 7.44 32.01
N ASN A 975 -47.47 8.48 31.51
CA ASN A 975 -46.41 8.34 30.49
C ASN A 975 -44.97 8.33 31.04
N ALA A 976 -44.79 8.30 32.37
CA ALA A 976 -43.47 8.22 32.98
C ALA A 976 -42.95 6.76 32.93
N ILE A 977 -41.87 6.53 32.18
CA ILE A 977 -41.25 5.20 31.97
C ILE A 977 -40.68 4.55 33.26
N TYR A 978 -40.66 5.29 34.37
CA TYR A 978 -40.12 4.90 35.68
C TYR A 978 -41.21 4.73 36.75
N GLY A 979 -42.50 4.72 36.37
CA GLY A 979 -43.63 4.43 37.26
C GLY A 979 -44.00 5.55 38.24
N LYS A 980 -43.16 5.84 39.25
CA LYS A 980 -43.39 6.90 40.25
C LYS A 980 -42.08 7.61 40.61
N ALA A 981 -42.06 8.94 40.56
CA ALA A 981 -40.92 9.73 41.02
C ALA A 981 -40.89 9.85 42.55
N ASP A 982 -39.69 10.00 43.13
CA ASP A 982 -39.50 10.25 44.57
C ASP A 982 -39.89 11.68 44.95
N VAL A 983 -39.62 12.64 44.07
CA VAL A 983 -40.09 14.03 44.20
C VAL A 983 -40.59 14.51 42.85
N THR A 984 -41.80 15.05 42.82
CA THR A 984 -42.38 15.73 41.64
C THR A 984 -42.68 17.17 42.02
N VAL A 985 -42.13 18.12 41.27
CA VAL A 985 -42.45 19.54 41.39
C VAL A 985 -43.16 20.00 40.14
N LEU A 986 -44.35 20.57 40.29
CA LEU A 986 -45.15 21.12 39.22
C LEU A 986 -45.00 22.63 39.17
N PHE A 987 -45.00 23.18 37.96
CA PHE A 987 -44.79 24.58 37.67
C PHE A 987 -45.93 25.08 36.79
N ASP A 988 -46.59 26.13 37.24
CA ASP A 988 -47.68 26.81 36.56
C ASP A 988 -47.29 28.25 36.18
N GLU A 989 -48.24 29.06 35.74
CA GLU A 989 -48.00 30.47 35.36
C GLU A 989 -47.73 31.39 36.56
N LYS A 990 -48.01 30.94 37.79
CA LYS A 990 -47.81 31.71 39.02
C LYS A 990 -46.49 31.35 39.73
N SER A 991 -45.79 30.35 39.22
CA SER A 991 -44.53 29.86 39.77
C SER A 991 -43.39 30.87 39.57
N ARG A 992 -42.50 30.98 40.58
CA ARG A 992 -41.37 31.92 40.56
C ARG A 992 -40.46 31.66 39.34
N ALA A 993 -40.11 32.71 38.61
CA ALA A 993 -39.14 32.62 37.52
C ALA A 993 -37.70 32.49 38.07
N TYR A 994 -36.90 31.64 37.43
CA TYR A 994 -35.49 31.39 37.75
C TYR A 994 -34.59 31.84 36.59
N GLY A 995 -33.35 32.22 36.89
CA GLY A 995 -32.40 32.67 35.88
C GLY A 995 -31.93 31.55 34.94
N ASN A 996 -31.86 30.32 35.44
CA ASN A 996 -31.57 29.11 34.67
C ASN A 996 -32.08 27.86 35.42
N ALA A 997 -32.09 26.71 34.75
CA ALA A 997 -32.61 25.48 35.34
C ALA A 997 -31.74 24.94 36.49
N TYR A 998 -30.45 25.29 36.58
CA TYR A 998 -29.59 24.89 37.70
C TYR A 998 -29.98 25.60 39.01
N GLU A 999 -30.24 26.91 38.95
CA GLU A 999 -30.77 27.68 40.08
C GLU A 999 -32.17 27.22 40.48
N MET A 1000 -33.00 26.88 39.48
CA MET A 1000 -34.33 26.31 39.70
C MET A 1000 -34.25 24.99 40.46
N LEU A 1001 -33.36 24.07 40.07
CA LEU A 1001 -33.13 22.81 40.77
C LEU A 1001 -32.67 23.03 42.22
N ALA A 1002 -31.71 23.94 42.44
CA ALA A 1002 -31.18 24.24 43.75
C ALA A 1002 -32.24 24.79 44.71
N ALA A 1003 -33.21 25.54 44.18
CA ALA A 1003 -34.28 26.15 44.96
C ALA A 1003 -35.49 25.24 45.18
N GLN A 1004 -35.81 24.36 44.23
CA GLN A 1004 -37.09 23.63 44.21
C GLN A 1004 -36.98 22.16 44.62
N LEU A 1005 -35.81 21.52 44.47
CA LEU A 1005 -35.64 20.12 44.82
C LEU A 1005 -34.89 19.97 46.14
N SER A 1006 -35.63 19.61 47.19
CA SER A 1006 -35.01 19.29 48.49
C SER A 1006 -34.07 18.08 48.36
N GLY A 1007 -32.81 18.28 48.77
CA GLY A 1007 -31.76 17.27 48.67
C GLY A 1007 -30.96 17.25 47.36
N VAL A 1008 -31.16 18.21 46.45
CA VAL A 1008 -30.26 18.44 45.30
C VAL A 1008 -29.32 19.60 45.62
N GLN A 1009 -28.01 19.38 45.52
CA GLN A 1009 -26.99 20.42 45.70
C GLN A 1009 -26.38 20.78 44.35
N VAL A 1010 -26.37 22.07 44.03
CA VAL A 1010 -25.81 22.62 42.79
C VAL A 1010 -24.64 23.54 43.16
N ARG A 1011 -23.45 23.28 42.62
CA ARG A 1011 -22.23 24.07 42.89
C ARG A 1011 -21.57 24.49 41.57
N PRO A 1012 -21.05 25.72 41.44
CA PRO A 1012 -20.25 26.12 40.29
C PRO A 1012 -18.96 25.27 40.24
N ASN A 1013 -18.60 24.78 39.05
CA ASN A 1013 -17.38 24.02 38.80
C ASN A 1013 -16.27 24.98 38.33
N THR A 1014 -15.32 25.29 39.20
CA THR A 1014 -14.30 26.32 38.97
C THR A 1014 -12.96 25.79 38.41
N ALA A 1015 -12.88 24.50 38.06
CA ALA A 1015 -11.62 23.84 37.67
C ALA A 1015 -11.36 23.71 36.15
N ASP A 1016 -12.37 23.95 35.30
CA ASP A 1016 -12.23 23.97 33.83
C ASP A 1016 -12.57 25.37 33.29
N ALA A 1017 -11.90 25.81 32.22
CA ALA A 1017 -12.10 27.12 31.57
C ALA A 1017 -13.52 27.38 30.99
N GLY A 1018 -14.47 26.44 31.16
CA GLY A 1018 -15.84 26.44 30.62
C GLY A 1018 -16.97 26.68 31.62
N GLY A 1019 -16.69 26.95 32.90
CA GLY A 1019 -17.64 27.59 33.84
C GLY A 1019 -18.96 26.86 34.16
N GLY A 1020 -19.01 25.53 34.15
CA GLY A 1020 -20.26 24.78 34.37
C GLY A 1020 -20.67 24.51 35.81
N TYR A 1021 -21.73 23.72 36.01
CA TYR A 1021 -22.35 23.42 37.30
C TYR A 1021 -22.27 21.92 37.62
N LEU A 1022 -21.86 21.60 38.84
CA LEU A 1022 -21.88 20.25 39.40
C LEU A 1022 -23.16 20.07 40.22
N VAL A 1023 -23.97 19.07 39.88
CA VAL A 1023 -25.19 18.72 40.60
C VAL A 1023 -25.00 17.39 41.30
N THR A 1024 -25.36 17.31 42.57
CA THR A 1024 -25.30 16.09 43.38
C THR A 1024 -26.61 15.87 44.12
N VAL A 1025 -27.03 14.62 44.26
CA VAL A 1025 -28.29 14.25 44.92
C VAL A 1025 -28.00 13.56 46.25
N ARG A 1026 -28.52 14.11 47.35
CA ARG A 1026 -28.32 13.62 48.72
C ARG A 1026 -29.14 12.36 48.99
N GLY A 1027 -28.53 11.37 49.65
CA GLY A 1027 -29.17 10.12 50.08
C GLY A 1027 -28.96 8.92 49.15
N ILE A 1028 -28.09 9.03 48.15
CA ILE A 1028 -27.70 7.93 47.24
C ILE A 1028 -26.34 7.39 47.69
N SER A 1029 -26.25 6.09 48.01
CA SER A 1029 -24.99 5.46 48.44
C SER A 1029 -23.96 5.41 47.30
N MET A 1030 -22.88 6.17 47.45
CA MET A 1030 -21.81 6.31 46.46
C MET A 1030 -20.94 5.06 46.41
N LEU A 1031 -21.23 4.14 45.49
CA LEU A 1031 -20.40 2.96 45.25
C LEU A 1031 -19.24 3.28 44.29
N SER A 1032 -18.18 3.91 44.82
CA SER A 1032 -16.76 3.65 44.49
C SER A 1032 -15.84 4.85 44.82
N ALA A 1033 -14.80 4.60 45.61
CA ALA A 1033 -13.82 5.61 46.05
C ALA A 1033 -12.73 5.96 45.00
N LYS A 1034 -12.98 5.72 43.71
CA LYS A 1034 -12.00 5.98 42.63
C LYS A 1034 -12.57 6.65 41.36
N ALA A 1035 -13.82 7.10 41.37
CA ALA A 1035 -14.36 7.92 40.27
C ALA A 1035 -13.98 9.39 40.47
N ARG A 1036 -13.43 10.04 39.43
CA ARG A 1036 -13.19 11.50 39.44
C ARG A 1036 -14.53 12.23 39.57
N LEU A 1037 -14.58 13.33 40.32
CA LEU A 1037 -15.76 14.19 40.55
C LEU A 1037 -16.55 14.57 39.27
N LYS A 1038 -15.94 14.47 38.09
CA LYS A 1038 -16.53 14.74 36.76
C LYS A 1038 -17.55 13.67 36.30
N GLU A 1039 -17.56 12.48 36.88
CA GLU A 1039 -18.48 11.37 36.56
C GLU A 1039 -19.63 11.19 37.57
N MET A 1040 -19.77 12.10 38.54
CA MET A 1040 -20.67 11.96 39.71
C MET A 1040 -22.00 12.74 39.59
N SER A 1041 -22.40 13.19 38.40
CA SER A 1041 -23.66 13.93 38.17
C SER A 1041 -24.86 13.00 37.94
N PRO A 1042 -26.09 13.41 38.30
CA PRO A 1042 -27.31 12.65 38.00
C PRO A 1042 -27.55 12.62 36.48
N LEU A 1043 -28.27 11.59 36.03
CA LEU A 1043 -28.74 11.51 34.65
C LEU A 1043 -29.86 12.54 34.44
N TYR A 1044 -29.75 13.38 33.42
CA TYR A 1044 -30.82 14.30 33.05
C TYR A 1044 -31.69 13.71 31.95
N MET A 1045 -33.00 13.88 32.09
CA MET A 1045 -33.97 13.49 31.07
C MET A 1045 -34.83 14.72 30.73
N ILE A 1046 -35.13 14.96 29.46
CA ILE A 1046 -36.01 16.04 29.03
C ILE A 1046 -37.09 15.43 28.13
N ASP A 1047 -38.36 15.59 28.52
CA ASP A 1047 -39.53 15.07 27.82
C ASP A 1047 -39.39 13.59 27.41
N GLY A 1048 -38.85 12.76 28.32
CA GLY A 1048 -38.64 11.31 28.10
C GLY A 1048 -37.35 10.92 27.38
N THR A 1049 -36.48 11.88 27.06
CA THR A 1049 -35.23 11.66 26.31
C THR A 1049 -34.00 11.86 27.19
N TYR A 1050 -33.03 10.95 27.15
CA TYR A 1050 -31.80 11.06 27.96
C TYR A 1050 -30.80 12.06 27.40
N LEU A 1051 -30.22 12.88 28.27
CA LEU A 1051 -29.00 13.64 27.98
C LEU A 1051 -27.79 12.76 28.31
N THR A 1052 -27.12 12.25 27.27
CA THR A 1052 -26.08 11.23 27.41
C THR A 1052 -24.66 11.77 27.58
N GLU A 1053 -24.42 13.06 27.31
CA GLU A 1053 -23.11 13.70 27.51
C GLU A 1053 -23.23 15.11 28.13
N ASN A 1054 -22.92 15.23 29.43
CA ASN A 1054 -22.78 16.52 30.13
C ASN A 1054 -21.40 16.63 30.83
N LYS A 1055 -20.32 16.33 30.10
CA LYS A 1055 -18.95 16.34 30.68
C LYS A 1055 -18.50 17.74 31.17
N GLU A 1056 -19.14 18.80 30.67
CA GLU A 1056 -18.82 20.20 30.98
C GLU A 1056 -19.74 20.83 32.05
N GLY A 1057 -20.82 20.16 32.47
CA GLY A 1057 -21.72 20.67 33.52
C GLY A 1057 -22.68 21.79 33.07
N ASN A 1058 -22.93 21.92 31.77
CA ASN A 1058 -23.71 23.03 31.18
C ASN A 1058 -25.05 22.60 30.57
N ALA A 1059 -25.36 21.31 30.52
CA ALA A 1059 -26.49 20.78 29.76
C ALA A 1059 -27.86 21.39 30.13
N LEU A 1060 -28.08 21.82 31.38
CA LEU A 1060 -29.36 22.40 31.80
C LEU A 1060 -29.46 23.92 31.57
N MET A 1061 -28.40 24.60 31.14
CA MET A 1061 -28.46 26.02 30.79
C MET A 1061 -29.37 26.29 29.59
N MET A 1062 -29.65 25.25 28.81
CA MET A 1062 -30.48 25.31 27.61
C MET A 1062 -31.98 25.21 27.93
N LEU A 1063 -32.33 24.77 29.13
CA LEU A 1063 -33.72 24.71 29.58
C LEU A 1063 -34.16 26.07 30.07
N ASN A 1064 -35.25 26.58 29.50
CA ASN A 1064 -35.92 27.77 30.01
C ASN A 1064 -36.80 27.40 31.22
N PRO A 1065 -36.50 27.90 32.43
CA PRO A 1065 -37.27 27.61 33.65
C PRO A 1065 -38.77 27.88 33.53
N THR A 1066 -39.15 28.88 32.73
CA THR A 1066 -40.56 29.29 32.57
C THR A 1066 -41.39 28.30 31.75
N GLN A 1067 -40.73 27.48 30.91
CA GLN A 1067 -41.35 26.51 30.02
C GLN A 1067 -41.42 25.10 30.60
N ILE A 1068 -40.78 24.87 31.74
CA ILE A 1068 -40.86 23.61 32.47
C ILE A 1068 -42.22 23.55 33.18
N GLU A 1069 -42.94 22.46 32.98
CA GLU A 1069 -44.20 22.11 33.66
C GLU A 1069 -43.95 21.26 34.88
N ARG A 1070 -42.99 20.35 34.79
CA ARG A 1070 -42.73 19.36 35.83
C ARG A 1070 -41.27 18.99 35.90
N ILE A 1071 -40.76 18.85 37.12
CA ILE A 1071 -39.47 18.23 37.40
C ILE A 1071 -39.70 17.03 38.30
N ASP A 1072 -39.25 15.85 37.85
CA ASP A 1072 -39.27 14.61 38.60
C ASP A 1072 -37.83 14.23 39.00
N LEU A 1073 -37.61 13.99 40.29
CA LEU A 1073 -36.37 13.44 40.83
C LEU A 1073 -36.61 11.99 41.22
N ILE A 1074 -35.79 11.10 40.67
CA ILE A 1074 -35.87 9.66 40.88
C ILE A 1074 -34.57 9.17 41.53
N LYS A 1075 -34.72 8.37 42.60
CA LYS A 1075 -33.66 7.81 43.43
C LYS A 1075 -33.84 6.30 43.59
N ASN A 1076 -32.77 5.59 43.95
CA ASN A 1076 -32.77 4.18 44.38
C ASN A 1076 -33.55 3.23 43.43
N GLU A 1077 -34.59 2.55 43.92
CA GLU A 1077 -35.35 1.51 43.19
C GLU A 1077 -35.97 2.03 41.88
N GLY A 1078 -36.50 3.27 41.86
CA GLY A 1078 -37.06 3.88 40.65
C GLY A 1078 -36.02 4.22 39.58
N ALA A 1079 -34.75 4.38 39.97
CA ALA A 1079 -33.65 4.69 39.04
C ALA A 1079 -33.06 3.44 38.37
N SER A 1080 -33.41 2.24 38.85
CA SER A 1080 -32.90 0.95 38.33
C SER A 1080 -33.29 0.70 36.86
N VAL A 1081 -34.42 1.26 36.41
CA VAL A 1081 -34.90 1.21 35.01
C VAL A 1081 -33.87 1.81 34.04
N PHE A 1082 -33.02 2.72 34.52
CA PHE A 1082 -31.98 3.39 33.73
C PHE A 1082 -30.61 2.69 33.80
N GLY A 1083 -30.54 1.51 34.44
CA GLY A 1083 -29.32 0.73 34.62
C GLY A 1083 -28.20 1.49 35.35
N ALA A 1084 -26.94 1.15 35.06
CA ALA A 1084 -25.77 1.79 35.68
C ALA A 1084 -25.70 3.32 35.48
N ARG A 1085 -26.40 3.87 34.46
CA ARG A 1085 -26.42 5.30 34.16
C ARG A 1085 -27.29 6.11 35.14
N GLY A 1086 -28.28 5.47 35.77
CA GLY A 1086 -29.13 6.08 36.81
C GLY A 1086 -28.56 5.97 38.23
N ALA A 1087 -27.37 5.38 38.41
CA ALA A 1087 -26.81 5.06 39.73
C ALA A 1087 -26.62 6.29 40.64
N ASN A 1088 -26.44 7.48 40.05
CA ASN A 1088 -26.28 8.75 40.78
C ASN A 1088 -27.60 9.56 40.87
N GLY A 1089 -28.74 8.93 40.60
CA GLY A 1089 -30.07 9.55 40.54
C GLY A 1089 -30.41 10.07 39.14
N VAL A 1090 -31.71 10.24 38.87
CA VAL A 1090 -32.22 10.79 37.61
C VAL A 1090 -33.07 12.02 37.89
N ILE A 1091 -32.87 13.10 37.12
CA ILE A 1091 -33.68 14.31 37.15
C ILE A 1091 -34.34 14.47 35.78
N ALA A 1092 -35.66 14.32 35.72
CA ALA A 1092 -36.46 14.41 34.52
C ALA A 1092 -37.24 15.72 34.46
N PHE A 1093 -37.09 16.46 33.37
CA PHE A 1093 -37.81 17.69 33.08
C PHE A 1093 -38.90 17.42 32.05
N TYR A 1094 -40.09 17.98 32.28
CA TYR A 1094 -41.19 17.94 31.33
C TYR A 1094 -41.70 19.35 31.07
N SER A 1095 -42.02 19.66 29.82
CA SER A 1095 -42.36 20.99 29.36
C SER A 1095 -43.87 21.25 29.25
N LYS A 1096 -44.31 22.51 29.49
CA LYS A 1096 -45.74 22.96 29.55
C LYS A 1096 -46.55 22.76 28.27
N LYS A 1097 -45.86 22.39 27.19
CA LYS A 1097 -46.47 21.93 25.94
C LYS A 1097 -45.59 20.79 25.47
N ALA A 1098 -46.13 19.58 25.37
CA ALA A 1098 -45.43 18.40 24.88
C ALA A 1098 -45.07 18.50 23.38
N ARG A 1099 -44.28 19.51 23.00
CA ARG A 1099 -43.76 19.82 21.66
C ARG A 1099 -42.59 20.81 21.76
N PHE A 1100 -41.45 20.41 22.31
CA PHE A 1100 -40.19 21.15 22.10
C PHE A 1100 -39.74 21.15 20.62
N ALA A 1101 -40.37 20.33 19.77
CA ALA A 1101 -40.02 20.19 18.35
C ALA A 1101 -40.65 21.22 17.40
N GLN A 1102 -41.78 21.88 17.73
CA GLN A 1102 -42.45 22.78 16.78
C GLN A 1102 -43.26 23.87 17.49
N THR A 1103 -42.63 24.99 17.84
CA THR A 1103 -42.99 26.37 17.44
C THR A 1103 -42.37 27.40 18.38
N GLY A 1104 -41.54 28.25 17.80
CA GLY A 1104 -40.87 29.36 18.45
C GLY A 1104 -39.87 29.98 17.48
N ALA A 1105 -40.31 30.19 16.22
CA ALA A 1105 -39.59 31.02 15.28
C ALA A 1105 -39.61 32.46 15.81
N ASN A 1106 -38.63 32.81 16.66
CA ASN A 1106 -38.03 34.11 16.50
C ASN A 1106 -37.42 34.11 15.11
N ALA A 1107 -37.87 35.02 14.25
CA ALA A 1107 -37.58 35.09 12.82
C ALA A 1107 -36.09 35.27 12.44
N ASN A 1108 -35.15 35.04 13.36
CA ASN A 1108 -33.71 35.24 13.18
C ASN A 1108 -32.83 34.01 13.48
N GLN A 1109 -33.38 32.83 13.81
CA GLN A 1109 -32.57 31.60 13.92
C GLN A 1109 -33.25 30.41 13.25
N THR A 1110 -32.76 30.06 12.07
CA THR A 1110 -33.13 28.86 11.30
C THR A 1110 -32.38 27.64 11.82
N ASP A 1111 -33.09 26.54 12.04
CA ASP A 1111 -32.46 25.23 12.24
C ASP A 1111 -31.70 24.85 10.97
N LEU A 1112 -30.41 24.52 11.11
CA LEU A 1112 -29.53 24.15 9.99
C LEU A 1112 -29.50 22.63 9.87
N LEU A 1113 -29.51 22.09 8.65
CA LEU A 1113 -29.34 20.66 8.42
C LEU A 1113 -27.86 20.35 8.19
N VAL A 1114 -27.34 19.37 8.93
CA VAL A 1114 -25.97 18.87 8.75
C VAL A 1114 -26.01 17.37 8.52
N HIS A 1115 -25.29 16.90 7.51
CA HIS A 1115 -25.17 15.47 7.20
C HIS A 1115 -23.92 14.89 7.85
N GLY A 1116 -24.10 13.85 8.66
CA GLY A 1116 -23.03 13.03 9.23
C GLY A 1116 -22.64 11.86 8.32
N TYR A 1117 -22.08 10.81 8.90
CA TYR A 1117 -21.78 9.57 8.17
C TYR A 1117 -23.09 8.95 7.69
N PRO A 1118 -23.19 8.53 6.42
CA PRO A 1118 -24.39 7.86 5.93
C PRO A 1118 -24.69 6.61 6.76
N SER A 1119 -25.97 6.35 7.03
CA SER A 1119 -26.38 5.06 7.58
C SER A 1119 -26.00 3.93 6.62
N GLU A 1120 -25.56 2.79 7.17
CA GLU A 1120 -25.22 1.62 6.36
C GLU A 1120 -26.41 1.18 5.52
N ARG A 1121 -26.23 1.17 4.20
CA ARG A 1121 -27.21 0.66 3.24
C ARG A 1121 -26.60 -0.55 2.56
N THR A 1122 -27.36 -1.63 2.47
CA THR A 1122 -26.92 -2.83 1.74
C THR A 1122 -27.40 -2.79 0.31
N PHE A 1123 -26.53 -3.16 -0.64
CA PHE A 1123 -26.94 -3.32 -2.03
C PHE A 1123 -28.01 -4.42 -2.15
N TYR A 1124 -29.10 -4.13 -2.87
CA TYR A 1124 -30.23 -5.04 -2.98
C TYR A 1124 -29.91 -6.22 -3.91
N VAL A 1125 -30.11 -7.45 -3.41
CA VAL A 1125 -29.98 -8.70 -4.17
C VAL A 1125 -31.30 -9.50 -4.03
N PRO A 1126 -32.02 -9.81 -5.13
CA PRO A 1126 -33.30 -10.49 -5.05
C PRO A 1126 -33.17 -11.95 -4.61
N LYS A 1127 -34.23 -12.47 -3.99
CA LYS A 1127 -34.36 -13.87 -3.59
C LYS A 1127 -35.53 -14.50 -4.34
N TYR A 1128 -35.26 -15.21 -5.45
CA TYR A 1128 -36.31 -15.77 -6.31
C TYR A 1128 -37.03 -17.00 -5.74
N GLY A 1129 -36.39 -17.76 -4.84
CA GLY A 1129 -36.89 -19.05 -4.34
C GLY A 1129 -38.16 -19.02 -3.47
N ARG A 1130 -38.90 -17.90 -3.40
CA ARG A 1130 -40.19 -17.77 -2.69
C ARG A 1130 -41.31 -17.11 -3.51
N LEU A 1131 -41.07 -16.72 -4.75
CA LEU A 1131 -42.07 -16.03 -5.59
C LEU A 1131 -42.99 -17.04 -6.29
N SER A 1132 -43.84 -17.74 -5.54
CA SER A 1132 -44.83 -18.68 -6.09
C SER A 1132 -46.27 -18.48 -5.61
N GLU A 1133 -46.59 -17.50 -4.74
CA GLU A 1133 -47.95 -17.39 -4.15
C GLU A 1133 -48.73 -16.10 -4.44
N SER A 1134 -48.13 -15.12 -5.12
CA SER A 1134 -48.87 -13.90 -5.51
C SER A 1134 -48.46 -13.50 -6.92
N GLY A 1135 -49.29 -13.90 -7.89
CA GLY A 1135 -49.06 -13.78 -9.33
C GLY A 1135 -48.62 -12.39 -9.79
N SER A 1136 -47.74 -12.39 -10.80
CA SER A 1136 -47.01 -11.27 -11.42
C SER A 1136 -45.69 -10.87 -10.73
N ALA A 1137 -44.66 -11.71 -10.90
CA ALA A 1137 -43.28 -11.28 -10.66
C ALA A 1137 -42.84 -10.33 -11.79
N LEU A 1138 -42.87 -9.02 -11.54
CA LEU A 1138 -42.35 -7.99 -12.44
C LEU A 1138 -40.99 -8.44 -13.04
N PRO A 1139 -40.76 -8.25 -14.36
CA PRO A 1139 -39.48 -8.60 -14.99
C PRO A 1139 -38.28 -7.99 -14.25
N ASP A 1140 -37.27 -8.80 -13.90
CA ASP A 1140 -35.99 -8.31 -13.39
C ASP A 1140 -35.11 -7.88 -14.57
N ARG A 1141 -34.87 -6.58 -14.67
CA ARG A 1141 -34.03 -5.98 -15.70
C ARG A 1141 -32.84 -5.23 -15.11
N ARG A 1142 -32.40 -5.54 -13.88
CA ARG A 1142 -31.25 -4.87 -13.25
C ARG A 1142 -30.01 -4.88 -14.14
N ASN A 1143 -29.27 -3.77 -14.16
CA ASN A 1143 -28.02 -3.62 -14.90
C ASN A 1143 -26.77 -3.87 -14.03
N VAL A 1144 -26.85 -3.59 -12.72
CA VAL A 1144 -25.89 -4.05 -11.72
C VAL A 1144 -26.52 -5.23 -11.00
N LEU A 1145 -25.96 -6.41 -11.18
CA LEU A 1145 -26.49 -7.65 -10.60
C LEU A 1145 -25.97 -7.87 -9.18
N TYR A 1146 -24.75 -7.42 -8.90
CA TYR A 1146 -24.08 -7.59 -7.63
C TYR A 1146 -23.04 -6.49 -7.37
N TRP A 1147 -22.99 -5.97 -6.14
CA TRP A 1147 -21.96 -5.05 -5.66
C TRP A 1147 -21.49 -5.50 -4.27
N ARG A 1148 -20.18 -5.68 -4.12
CA ARG A 1148 -19.53 -5.97 -2.84
C ARG A 1148 -18.44 -4.93 -2.60
N PRO A 1149 -18.71 -3.88 -1.79
CA PRO A 1149 -17.76 -2.80 -1.57
C PRO A 1149 -16.56 -3.23 -0.74
N LEU A 1150 -16.75 -4.19 0.16
CA LEU A 1150 -15.69 -4.73 1.03
C LEU A 1150 -15.56 -6.24 0.75
N LEU A 1151 -14.54 -6.58 -0.03
CA LEU A 1151 -14.17 -7.95 -0.39
C LEU A 1151 -12.80 -8.25 0.23
N ALA A 1152 -12.68 -9.43 0.82
CA ALA A 1152 -11.41 -9.98 1.27
C ALA A 1152 -11.32 -11.45 0.86
N THR A 1153 -10.11 -11.88 0.47
CA THR A 1153 -9.81 -13.31 0.29
C THR A 1153 -9.35 -13.93 1.60
N ASP A 1154 -9.61 -15.22 1.75
CA ASP A 1154 -9.10 -15.99 2.88
C ASP A 1154 -7.59 -16.30 2.73
N LYS A 1155 -7.02 -17.02 3.70
CA LYS A 1155 -5.61 -17.44 3.67
C LYS A 1155 -5.28 -18.39 2.49
N THR A 1156 -6.29 -18.96 1.82
CA THR A 1156 -6.14 -19.77 0.61
C THR A 1156 -6.27 -18.93 -0.66
N GLY A 1157 -6.38 -17.60 -0.52
CA GLY A 1157 -6.48 -16.67 -1.64
C GLY A 1157 -7.84 -16.72 -2.32
N ILE A 1158 -8.86 -17.29 -1.70
CA ILE A 1158 -10.19 -17.49 -2.31
C ILE A 1158 -11.23 -16.65 -1.59
N THR A 1159 -12.18 -16.12 -2.36
CA THR A 1159 -13.44 -15.56 -1.85
C THR A 1159 -14.56 -15.94 -2.80
N SER A 1160 -15.76 -16.18 -2.27
CA SER A 1160 -16.91 -16.59 -3.07
C SER A 1160 -18.15 -15.76 -2.77
N PHE A 1161 -19.01 -15.62 -3.77
CA PHE A 1161 -20.30 -14.94 -3.66
C PHE A 1161 -21.31 -15.48 -4.67
N ARG A 1162 -22.59 -15.28 -4.35
CA ARG A 1162 -23.73 -15.77 -5.13
C ARG A 1162 -24.39 -14.62 -5.86
N ILE A 1163 -24.60 -14.77 -7.17
CA ILE A 1163 -25.13 -13.72 -8.04
C ILE A 1163 -26.41 -14.23 -8.70
N PRO A 1164 -27.60 -13.81 -8.24
CA PRO A 1164 -28.85 -14.08 -8.93
C PRO A 1164 -28.92 -13.27 -10.23
N LEU A 1165 -29.08 -13.96 -11.36
CA LEU A 1165 -29.21 -13.36 -12.68
C LEU A 1165 -30.53 -12.58 -12.83
N SER A 1166 -30.57 -11.68 -13.80
CA SER A 1166 -31.79 -11.00 -14.24
C SER A 1166 -32.46 -11.81 -15.37
N ASP A 1167 -33.61 -11.33 -15.87
CA ASP A 1167 -34.29 -11.94 -17.03
C ASP A 1167 -33.58 -11.64 -18.36
N THR A 1168 -32.68 -10.66 -18.38
CA THR A 1168 -32.04 -10.14 -19.60
C THR A 1168 -30.54 -10.39 -19.66
N ALA A 1169 -29.92 -10.82 -18.55
CA ALA A 1169 -28.47 -10.99 -18.47
C ALA A 1169 -27.98 -12.14 -19.35
N SER A 1170 -27.23 -11.79 -20.40
CA SER A 1170 -26.59 -12.73 -21.33
C SER A 1170 -25.06 -12.66 -21.28
N VAL A 1171 -24.49 -11.53 -20.87
CA VAL A 1171 -23.05 -11.41 -20.69
C VAL A 1171 -22.80 -10.61 -19.42
N LEU A 1172 -22.10 -11.23 -18.47
CA LEU A 1172 -21.70 -10.59 -17.23
C LEU A 1172 -20.31 -10.00 -17.40
N ARG A 1173 -20.14 -8.74 -17.01
CA ARG A 1173 -18.84 -8.16 -16.73
C ARG A 1173 -18.58 -8.26 -15.24
N VAL A 1174 -17.59 -9.05 -14.85
CA VAL A 1174 -17.11 -9.12 -13.47
C VAL A 1174 -15.86 -8.27 -13.36
N THR A 1175 -15.89 -7.26 -12.49
CA THR A 1175 -14.73 -6.42 -12.18
C THR A 1175 -14.36 -6.55 -10.72
N VAL A 1176 -13.13 -6.97 -10.44
CA VAL A 1176 -12.56 -7.02 -9.10
C VAL A 1176 -11.34 -6.09 -9.08
N GLN A 1177 -11.31 -5.16 -8.14
CA GLN A 1177 -10.16 -4.29 -7.90
C GLN A 1177 -9.78 -4.35 -6.43
N GLY A 1178 -8.51 -4.18 -6.12
CA GLY A 1178 -8.03 -4.19 -4.75
C GLY A 1178 -6.51 -4.10 -4.65
N VAL A 1179 -6.01 -4.32 -3.44
CA VAL A 1179 -4.59 -4.40 -3.14
C VAL A 1179 -4.31 -5.62 -2.27
N THR A 1180 -3.14 -6.21 -2.49
CA THR A 1180 -2.57 -7.23 -1.59
C THR A 1180 -2.13 -6.61 -0.27
N SER A 1181 -1.88 -7.44 0.74
CA SER A 1181 -1.33 -6.97 2.02
C SER A 1181 0.06 -6.32 1.90
N ASP A 1182 0.81 -6.60 0.82
CA ASP A 1182 2.10 -5.99 0.50
C ASP A 1182 2.01 -4.87 -0.55
N GLY A 1183 0.83 -4.27 -0.73
CA GLY A 1183 0.64 -3.06 -1.56
C GLY A 1183 0.65 -3.27 -3.08
N ARG A 1184 0.73 -4.52 -3.57
CA ARG A 1184 0.60 -4.79 -5.02
C ARG A 1184 -0.86 -4.66 -5.48
N PRO A 1185 -1.15 -3.89 -6.54
CA PRO A 1185 -2.49 -3.71 -7.06
C PRO A 1185 -3.02 -4.97 -7.74
N VAL A 1186 -4.31 -5.22 -7.56
CA VAL A 1186 -5.08 -6.28 -8.23
C VAL A 1186 -6.21 -5.61 -9.00
N ALA A 1187 -6.25 -5.81 -10.31
CA ALA A 1187 -7.32 -5.32 -11.17
C ALA A 1187 -7.62 -6.38 -12.23
N VAL A 1188 -8.82 -6.94 -12.18
CA VAL A 1188 -9.33 -7.87 -13.19
C VAL A 1188 -10.71 -7.44 -13.64
N SER A 1189 -10.93 -7.43 -14.95
CA SER A 1189 -12.24 -7.26 -15.58
C SER A 1189 -12.38 -8.34 -16.64
N GLN A 1190 -13.32 -9.26 -16.47
CA GLN A 1190 -13.53 -10.38 -17.39
C GLN A 1190 -15.01 -10.50 -17.75
N LEU A 1191 -15.26 -10.87 -19.00
CA LEU A 1191 -16.60 -11.19 -19.51
C LEU A 1191 -16.90 -12.67 -19.32
N LEU A 1192 -18.07 -12.97 -18.75
CA LEU A 1192 -18.62 -14.31 -18.60
C LEU A 1192 -19.91 -14.40 -19.41
N LYS A 1193 -19.98 -15.33 -20.36
CA LYS A 1193 -21.20 -15.55 -21.13
C LYS A 1193 -22.20 -16.35 -20.31
N VAL A 1194 -23.46 -15.92 -20.37
CA VAL A 1194 -24.65 -16.50 -19.75
C VAL A 1194 -25.66 -16.73 -20.88
N ARG A 1195 -26.45 -17.79 -20.82
CA ARG A 1195 -27.20 -18.25 -22.01
C ARG A 1195 -28.57 -17.62 -22.13
#